data_AF-A0A3M6X100-F1
#
_entry.id   AF-A0A3M6X100-F1
#
_cell.length_a   1.000
_cell.length_b   1.000
_cell.length_c   1.000
_cell.angle_alpha   90.00
_cell.angle_beta   90.00
_cell.angle_gamma   90.00
#
_symmetry.space_group_name_H-M   'P 1'
#
loop_
_entity.id
_entity.type
_entity.pdbx_description
1 polymer ?
#
loop_
_entity_poly.entity_id
_entity_poly.type
_entity_poly.pdbx_seq_one_letter_code
_entity_poly.pdbx_strand_id
1 'polypeptide(L)'
;MGSNDPTLDPTWSNNERVLGQLFMMGFEGPSVTPQIRKLIQEHHLGSILLTAKNLKSAEQTTRLVLELQRCAYDAGHPVPLAIGLDQENGGVNSLFDEIYIRQYPSAMGLAATGSRELAHEVAKATAEEIAACGINLMMGPCLDVLTNARNQPLGVRTTGDDPQEVSSYGVAFMKGYKEAGLASMGKHFPSYGSLEFLGSALDVPTITESLESLSLNALVPFRNAIKEGLDAMMVGGCAMSSAGLNVMHACLSEQVVNELLRNDLRFNGVVISDCLEMEALSHNIGVGGGTVMAINAGCDIVLLCRSFQHQQEALEGFKLGLENGMITNDRLRQSLRRVLRMKAKSTSWEKALNPPGISLLSNMQPSHTTLSTKAYNSSITVVRDKNRLLPLTNILEPEDELLLLTPLVKPLVASAASRALTEHASSGSPDPAIWDRSASVMSGERVFRELGRSLARQRNGRVLHTSYTANGVRPQHENLISRAGAVIIVTADANRNLYQNGFTKHVSMICNMQYTSGGEKREKPVIVIAVSSPYDFAMDQSIGTYICTYDFTETALTSLVKVLYGDLTPAGALPGSISQSQKLSQSKQHWLVEAFNEERDSHALDVLIKATADGHTPGFKSELSSASSNSFLLRNPDILEAHFVVRNSSTQAVYGFCSTYFFKATGTGVIGAIFVDPSRRKLSIGHSLHNRAIRTLLQRDGIKRFQLGSRLPSIYLGIPTSHGGERKRLRSWFANLGWNTALSRSVCSMVARNLSTWTPPPGMAKSLQSAGADFDLVYGWDYATPVLDHIKTNNRQGLAEVYKMALADPSACGIIRAKRPQDGSLVGTVCLYNMHSQLAEFVPGMKAIGELAGGISSPVISPAVAEYSTLLQGLILLGIRQIKKQGCNACILDYMDGDGNFDGFSAMGFDVAHAFEEVSCDAATWTMVPPS
;
A
#
# COMPACT_ATOMS: atom_id res chain seq x y z
N MET A 1 34.97 18.97 -33.28
CA MET A 1 35.64 20.28 -33.40
C MET A 1 34.80 21.30 -32.64
N GLY A 2 35.45 22.11 -31.81
CA GLY A 2 34.81 23.06 -30.87
C GLY A 2 35.33 22.90 -29.43
N SER A 3 36.64 22.98 -29.23
CA SER A 3 37.31 22.96 -27.93
C SER A 3 37.14 24.30 -27.21
N ASN A 4 36.04 24.46 -26.47
CA ASN A 4 35.99 25.40 -25.35
C ASN A 4 36.25 24.58 -24.08
N ASP A 5 37.51 24.20 -23.84
CA ASP A 5 37.95 23.62 -22.57
C ASP A 5 38.22 24.80 -21.61
N PRO A 6 37.40 25.04 -20.57
CA PRO A 6 37.75 26.03 -19.57
C PRO A 6 39.00 25.53 -18.86
N THR A 7 40.11 26.22 -19.07
CA THR A 7 41.36 26.01 -18.34
C THR A 7 41.04 26.03 -16.84
N LEU A 8 41.44 24.99 -16.11
CA LEU A 8 41.29 24.94 -14.65
C LEU A 8 41.92 26.19 -14.02
N ASP A 9 41.27 26.72 -12.98
CA ASP A 9 41.77 27.88 -12.24
C ASP A 9 43.24 27.65 -11.79
N PRO A 10 44.13 28.65 -11.89
CA PRO A 10 45.53 28.53 -11.47
C PRO A 10 45.74 27.98 -10.06
N THR A 11 44.78 28.16 -9.15
CA THR A 11 44.79 27.58 -7.79
C THR A 11 44.94 26.05 -7.77
N TRP A 12 44.60 25.37 -8.87
CA TRP A 12 44.75 23.93 -9.03
C TRP A 12 46.08 23.49 -9.65
N SER A 13 47.05 24.41 -9.81
CA SER A 13 48.42 24.05 -10.20
C SER A 13 49.22 23.39 -9.08
N ASN A 14 48.74 23.46 -7.83
CA ASN A 14 49.35 22.79 -6.68
C ASN A 14 48.88 21.33 -6.60
N ASN A 15 49.78 20.39 -6.87
CA ASN A 15 49.49 18.96 -6.86
C ASN A 15 49.00 18.42 -5.51
N GLU A 16 49.41 19.00 -4.37
CA GLU A 16 48.92 18.57 -3.06
C GLU A 16 47.44 18.93 -2.85
N ARG A 17 47.01 20.11 -3.34
CA ARG A 17 45.59 20.49 -3.33
C ARG A 17 44.77 19.58 -4.23
N VAL A 18 45.28 19.23 -5.41
CA VAL A 18 44.61 18.30 -6.33
C VAL A 18 44.47 16.92 -5.69
N LEU A 19 45.57 16.40 -5.12
CA LEU A 19 45.63 15.11 -4.45
C LEU A 19 44.55 14.99 -3.39
N GLY A 20 44.47 15.95 -2.46
CA GLY A 20 43.48 15.92 -1.38
C GLY A 20 42.03 15.82 -1.87
N GLN A 21 41.70 16.42 -3.02
CA GLN A 21 40.35 16.34 -3.60
C GLN A 21 39.95 14.95 -4.11
N LEU A 22 40.92 14.06 -4.34
CA LEU A 22 40.70 12.71 -4.88
C LEU A 22 40.58 11.65 -3.76
N PHE A 23 40.40 12.07 -2.51
CA PHE A 23 40.18 11.18 -1.38
C PHE A 23 38.86 11.48 -0.67
N MET A 24 38.22 10.41 -0.21
CA MET A 24 37.16 10.43 0.78
C MET A 24 37.62 9.64 2.00
N MET A 25 37.67 10.31 3.15
CA MET A 25 38.16 9.68 4.38
C MET A 25 37.16 9.86 5.53
N GLY A 26 36.98 8.82 6.34
CA GLY A 26 36.20 8.88 7.57
C GLY A 26 37.07 8.90 8.83
N PHE A 27 36.43 8.95 9.99
CA PHE A 27 37.09 8.97 11.29
C PHE A 27 36.15 8.41 12.38
N GLU A 28 36.68 8.15 13.58
CA GLU A 28 35.88 7.67 14.71
C GLU A 28 35.47 8.79 15.67
N GLY A 29 34.30 8.62 16.29
CA GLY A 29 33.77 9.54 17.28
C GLY A 29 32.92 10.68 16.70
N PRO A 30 32.19 11.40 17.57
CA PRO A 30 31.16 12.38 17.18
C PRO A 30 31.68 13.81 17.00
N SER A 31 32.99 14.02 17.08
CA SER A 31 33.63 15.34 17.08
C SER A 31 34.87 15.32 16.20
N VAL A 32 35.26 16.49 15.67
CA VAL A 32 36.47 16.59 14.84
C VAL A 32 37.70 16.19 15.64
N THR A 33 38.33 15.08 15.25
CA THR A 33 39.55 14.58 15.88
C THR A 33 40.80 15.30 15.35
N PRO A 34 41.93 15.28 16.10
CA PRO A 34 43.20 15.80 15.59
C PRO A 34 43.62 15.16 14.26
N GLN A 35 43.35 13.88 14.07
CA GLN A 35 43.69 13.12 12.86
C GLN A 35 42.94 13.64 11.64
N ILE A 36 41.61 13.76 11.71
CA ILE A 36 40.83 14.25 10.56
C ILE A 36 41.09 15.74 10.30
N ARG A 37 41.31 16.53 11.37
CA ARG A 37 41.72 17.93 11.24
C ARG A 37 43.03 18.05 10.46
N LYS A 38 44.03 17.21 10.80
CA LYS A 38 45.31 17.16 10.07
C LYS A 38 45.12 16.82 8.59
N LEU A 39 44.29 15.81 8.26
CA LEU A 39 43.98 15.45 6.87
C LEU A 39 43.34 16.61 6.09
N ILE A 40 42.42 17.34 6.72
CA ILE A 40 41.76 18.49 6.09
C ILE A 40 42.75 19.65 5.90
N GLN A 41 43.50 20.01 6.94
CA GLN A 41 44.30 21.23 6.96
C GLN A 41 45.62 21.08 6.20
N GLU A 42 46.33 19.96 6.39
CA GLU A 42 47.67 19.76 5.83
C GLU A 42 47.64 19.00 4.49
N HIS A 43 46.70 18.06 4.32
CA HIS A 43 46.60 17.24 3.11
C HIS A 43 45.47 17.67 2.17
N HIS A 44 44.81 18.79 2.46
CA HIS A 44 43.73 19.36 1.64
C HIS A 44 42.61 18.36 1.27
N LEU A 45 42.30 17.43 2.20
CA LEU A 45 41.30 16.39 2.00
C LEU A 45 39.97 17.00 1.52
N GLY A 46 39.44 16.51 0.40
CA GLY A 46 38.27 17.09 -0.25
C GLY A 46 36.95 16.46 0.14
N SER A 47 36.93 15.23 0.64
CA SER A 47 35.69 14.53 0.95
C SER A 47 35.74 13.78 2.29
N ILE A 48 34.62 13.74 3.00
CA ILE A 48 34.44 13.08 4.29
C ILE A 48 33.36 12.02 4.17
N LEU A 49 33.60 10.83 4.73
CA LEU A 49 32.57 9.84 4.98
C LEU A 49 32.14 9.92 6.46
N LEU A 50 30.85 10.15 6.70
CA LEU A 50 30.25 10.02 8.03
C LEU A 50 29.46 8.72 8.14
N THR A 51 29.53 8.10 9.32
CA THR A 51 28.85 6.84 9.65
C THR A 51 28.05 7.00 10.95
N ALA A 52 27.24 6.02 11.33
CA ALA A 52 26.51 6.03 12.60
C ALA A 52 27.38 6.29 13.84
N LYS A 53 28.68 5.97 13.81
CA LYS A 53 29.61 6.25 14.91
C LYS A 53 29.87 7.75 15.13
N ASN A 54 29.64 8.57 14.10
CA ASN A 54 29.85 10.02 14.14
C ASN A 54 28.57 10.77 14.54
N LEU A 55 27.42 10.12 14.45
CA LEU A 55 26.12 10.79 14.36
C LEU A 55 25.25 10.41 15.55
N LYS A 56 24.96 11.39 16.40
CA LYS A 56 24.23 11.18 17.66
C LYS A 56 22.80 11.73 17.62
N SER A 57 22.64 12.93 17.07
CA SER A 57 21.38 13.65 16.88
C SER A 57 21.50 14.59 15.69
N ALA A 58 20.38 15.13 15.21
CA ALA A 58 20.40 16.11 14.12
C ALA A 58 21.20 17.37 14.50
N GLU A 59 21.07 17.85 15.74
CA GLU A 59 21.77 19.05 16.22
C GLU A 59 23.28 18.83 16.29
N GLN A 60 23.74 17.71 16.86
CA GLN A 60 25.16 17.40 16.96
C GLN A 60 25.77 17.13 15.59
N THR A 61 25.02 16.51 14.68
CA THR A 61 25.45 16.32 13.29
C THR A 61 25.64 17.66 12.59
N THR A 62 24.67 18.58 12.74
CA THR A 62 24.76 19.94 12.17
C THR A 62 26.02 20.65 12.65
N ARG A 63 26.33 20.56 13.96
CA ARG A 63 27.55 21.13 14.54
C ARG A 63 28.82 20.49 14.02
N LEU A 64 28.86 19.15 13.95
CA LEU A 64 30.01 18.40 13.44
C LEU A 64 30.32 18.76 11.99
N VAL A 65 29.28 18.78 11.14
CA VAL A 65 29.40 19.14 9.73
C VAL A 65 29.90 20.58 9.58
N LEU A 66 29.34 21.52 10.33
CA LEU A 66 29.79 22.91 10.32
C LEU A 66 31.26 23.03 10.77
N GLU A 67 31.67 22.30 11.79
CA GLU A 67 33.06 22.29 12.27
C GLU A 67 34.02 21.75 11.20
N LEU A 68 33.67 20.65 10.53
CA LEU A 68 34.45 20.10 9.42
C LEU A 68 34.59 21.10 8.27
N GLN A 69 33.50 21.77 7.89
CA GLN A 69 33.52 22.78 6.84
C GLN A 69 34.35 24.00 7.22
N ARG A 70 34.27 24.46 8.48
CA ARG A 70 35.13 25.55 9.01
C ARG A 70 36.60 25.16 8.98
N CYS A 71 36.95 23.93 9.37
CA CYS A 71 38.33 23.44 9.27
C CYS A 71 38.90 23.56 7.85
N ALA A 72 38.09 23.23 6.84
CA ALA A 72 38.49 23.35 5.43
C ALA A 72 38.55 24.82 4.97
N TYR A 73 37.56 25.63 5.36
CA TYR A 73 37.51 27.05 5.03
C TYR A 73 38.70 27.83 5.57
N ASP A 74 38.99 27.66 6.86
CA ASP A 74 40.09 28.33 7.56
C ASP A 74 41.46 27.86 7.04
N ALA A 75 41.55 26.63 6.52
CA ALA A 75 42.73 26.11 5.84
C ALA A 75 42.88 26.58 4.38
N GLY A 76 41.99 27.46 3.89
CA GLY A 76 42.09 28.06 2.56
C GLY A 76 41.75 27.10 1.41
N HIS A 77 40.85 26.15 1.64
CA HIS A 77 40.30 25.30 0.58
C HIS A 77 39.55 26.15 -0.46
N PRO A 78 39.74 25.92 -1.78
CA PRO A 78 39.01 26.68 -2.80
C PRO A 78 37.51 26.38 -2.83
N VAL A 79 37.13 25.14 -2.49
CA VAL A 79 35.74 24.65 -2.52
C VAL A 79 35.43 23.86 -1.24
N PRO A 80 34.15 23.79 -0.82
CA PRO A 80 33.78 23.05 0.39
C PRO A 80 34.07 21.54 0.31
N LEU A 81 34.05 20.90 1.47
CA LEU A 81 34.10 19.44 1.57
C LEU A 81 32.83 18.82 0.97
N ALA A 82 32.99 17.70 0.26
CA ALA A 82 31.89 16.79 0.01
C ALA A 82 31.74 15.89 1.23
N ILE A 83 30.59 15.91 1.90
CA ILE A 83 30.33 15.14 3.11
C ILE A 83 29.26 14.12 2.77
N GLY A 84 29.70 12.86 2.69
CA GLY A 84 28.91 11.69 2.32
C GLY A 84 28.29 10.99 3.53
N LEU A 85 27.06 10.51 3.35
CA LEU A 85 26.35 9.72 4.35
C LEU A 85 25.59 8.56 3.71
N ASP A 86 25.63 7.39 4.35
CA ASP A 86 24.84 6.23 3.97
C ASP A 86 23.48 6.22 4.71
N GLN A 87 22.43 6.69 4.03
CA GLN A 87 21.07 6.83 4.56
C GLN A 87 20.05 6.18 3.61
N GLU A 88 20.04 4.85 3.53
CA GLU A 88 19.21 4.05 2.61
C GLU A 88 17.76 3.85 3.09
N ASN A 89 17.39 4.37 4.26
CA ASN A 89 16.16 4.04 4.98
C ASN A 89 16.15 2.58 5.49
N GLY A 90 15.03 2.15 6.10
CA GLY A 90 14.91 0.85 6.75
C GLY A 90 16.02 0.61 7.78
N GLY A 91 16.69 -0.54 7.68
CA GLY A 91 17.73 -0.94 8.63
C GLY A 91 19.12 -0.30 8.42
N VAL A 92 19.33 0.39 7.29
CA VAL A 92 20.63 0.97 6.91
C VAL A 92 20.50 2.49 6.90
N ASN A 93 20.38 3.03 8.11
CA ASN A 93 20.43 4.47 8.38
C ASN A 93 21.64 4.77 9.23
N SER A 94 22.37 5.83 8.87
CA SER A 94 23.52 6.30 9.64
C SER A 94 23.12 7.39 10.63
N LEU A 95 22.28 8.35 10.20
CA LEU A 95 21.71 9.36 11.09
C LEU A 95 20.35 8.89 11.61
N PHE A 96 20.19 8.88 12.93
CA PHE A 96 18.93 8.59 13.60
C PHE A 96 18.67 9.65 14.69
N ASP A 97 17.44 10.18 14.69
CA ASP A 97 16.96 11.14 15.69
C ASP A 97 15.44 10.99 15.79
N GLU A 98 14.94 10.55 16.95
CA GLU A 98 13.51 10.24 17.16
C GLU A 98 12.58 11.44 16.94
N ILE A 99 13.10 12.68 16.98
CA ILE A 99 12.31 13.90 16.84
C ILE A 99 12.40 14.48 15.43
N TYR A 100 13.61 14.59 14.88
CA TYR A 100 13.84 15.37 13.65
C TYR A 100 14.11 14.55 12.39
N ILE A 101 14.62 13.31 12.52
CA ILE A 101 15.00 12.49 11.37
C ILE A 101 14.05 11.30 11.30
N ARG A 102 13.20 11.24 10.27
CA ARG A 102 12.18 10.20 10.18
C ARG A 102 12.80 8.90 9.68
N GLN A 103 12.28 7.79 10.21
CA GLN A 103 12.48 6.49 9.58
C GLN A 103 11.48 6.31 8.46
N TYR A 104 11.90 5.68 7.38
CA TYR A 104 11.05 5.28 6.27
C TYR A 104 11.30 3.80 5.97
N PRO A 105 10.37 3.12 5.27
CA PRO A 105 10.55 1.73 4.91
C PRO A 105 11.86 1.50 4.16
N SER A 106 12.40 0.29 4.26
CA SER A 106 13.51 -0.17 3.41
C SER A 106 13.18 -0.02 1.92
N ALA A 107 14.19 -0.06 1.04
CA ALA A 107 13.97 0.01 -0.41
C ALA A 107 12.95 -1.04 -0.88
N MET A 108 13.04 -2.28 -0.38
CA MET A 108 12.06 -3.32 -0.66
C MET A 108 10.67 -3.02 -0.09
N GLY A 109 10.60 -2.43 1.12
CA GLY A 109 9.33 -1.98 1.70
C GLY A 109 8.67 -0.86 0.90
N LEU A 110 9.45 0.06 0.32
CA LEU A 110 8.94 1.09 -0.59
C LEU A 110 8.47 0.48 -1.91
N ALA A 111 9.20 -0.51 -2.45
CA ALA A 111 8.78 -1.25 -3.63
C ALA A 111 7.46 -2.00 -3.39
N ALA A 112 7.30 -2.57 -2.20
CA ALA A 112 6.09 -3.28 -1.80
C ALA A 112 4.84 -2.40 -1.81
N THR A 113 4.97 -1.07 -1.66
CA THR A 113 3.82 -0.14 -1.77
C THR A 113 3.25 -0.06 -3.19
N GLY A 114 4.01 -0.46 -4.21
CA GLY A 114 3.63 -0.36 -5.61
C GLY A 114 3.57 1.06 -6.17
N SER A 115 3.99 2.09 -5.41
CA SER A 115 4.00 3.49 -5.87
C SER A 115 5.42 4.04 -5.98
N ARG A 116 5.80 4.42 -7.21
CA ARG A 116 7.09 5.08 -7.50
C ARG A 116 7.08 6.54 -7.08
N GLU A 117 5.90 7.15 -7.09
CA GLU A 117 5.66 8.51 -6.62
C GLU A 117 5.93 8.60 -5.12
N LEU A 118 5.44 7.64 -4.34
CA LEU A 118 5.72 7.56 -2.91
C LEU A 118 7.22 7.32 -2.64
N ALA A 119 7.88 6.48 -3.43
CA ALA A 119 9.33 6.29 -3.35
C ALA A 119 10.10 7.59 -3.64
N HIS A 120 9.66 8.38 -4.62
CA HIS A 120 10.21 9.70 -4.92
C HIS A 120 10.01 10.68 -3.75
N GLU A 121 8.78 10.79 -3.23
CA GLU A 121 8.44 11.64 -2.07
C GLU A 121 9.30 11.29 -0.85
N VAL A 122 9.45 10.00 -0.55
CA VAL A 122 10.26 9.53 0.58
C VAL A 122 11.73 9.85 0.37
N ALA A 123 12.28 9.60 -0.81
CA ALA A 123 13.68 9.92 -1.08
C ALA A 123 13.96 11.42 -0.97
N LYS A 124 13.05 12.27 -1.44
CA LYS A 124 13.13 13.72 -1.29
C LYS A 124 13.13 14.11 0.19
N ALA A 125 12.17 13.61 0.97
CA ALA A 125 12.06 13.92 2.39
C ALA A 125 13.30 13.47 3.19
N THR A 126 13.80 12.23 2.95
CA THR A 126 15.05 11.73 3.55
C THR A 126 16.23 12.65 3.23
N ALA A 127 16.31 13.10 1.98
CA ALA A 127 17.38 13.97 1.51
C ALA A 127 17.28 15.39 2.08
N GLU A 128 16.09 15.99 2.14
CA GLU A 128 15.86 17.30 2.77
C GLU A 128 16.25 17.30 4.26
N GLU A 129 15.94 16.21 4.98
CA GLU A 129 16.31 16.04 6.39
C GLU A 129 17.83 16.03 6.60
N ILE A 130 18.58 15.22 5.86
CA ILE A 130 20.05 15.16 6.03
C ILE A 130 20.75 16.39 5.44
N ALA A 131 20.19 17.01 4.39
CA ALA A 131 20.69 18.26 3.82
C ALA A 131 20.55 19.43 4.80
N ALA A 132 19.49 19.46 5.60
CA ALA A 132 19.33 20.46 6.66
C ALA A 132 20.46 20.37 7.71
N CYS A 133 21.01 19.17 7.94
CA CYS A 133 22.18 18.96 8.79
C CYS A 133 23.52 19.29 8.10
N GLY A 134 23.51 19.72 6.82
CA GLY A 134 24.69 20.10 6.04
C GLY A 134 25.34 18.97 5.23
N ILE A 135 24.75 17.76 5.22
CA ILE A 135 25.19 16.67 4.33
C ILE A 135 24.93 17.08 2.88
N ASN A 136 25.86 16.78 1.97
CA ASN A 136 25.76 17.23 0.57
C ASN A 136 26.08 16.12 -0.47
N LEU A 137 26.31 14.90 -0.02
CA LEU A 137 26.38 13.69 -0.85
C LEU A 137 25.59 12.53 -0.20
N MET A 138 24.56 12.08 -0.88
CA MET A 138 23.83 10.86 -0.53
C MET A 138 24.56 9.66 -1.12
N MET A 139 24.99 8.71 -0.27
CA MET A 139 25.67 7.48 -0.70
C MET A 139 24.65 6.44 -1.19
N GLY A 140 23.74 6.83 -2.08
CA GLY A 140 22.71 6.01 -2.68
C GLY A 140 22.15 6.64 -3.96
N PRO A 141 21.24 5.94 -4.68
CA PRO A 141 20.53 4.75 -4.25
C PRO A 141 21.30 3.43 -4.45
N CYS A 142 20.84 2.38 -3.77
CA CYS A 142 21.22 1.00 -4.07
C CYS A 142 20.55 0.57 -5.40
N LEU A 143 21.36 0.21 -6.38
CA LEU A 143 20.96 -0.16 -7.75
C LEU A 143 21.16 -1.67 -8.02
N ASP A 144 21.57 -2.42 -7.01
CA ASP A 144 21.83 -3.86 -7.11
C ASP A 144 20.54 -4.65 -7.34
N VAL A 145 20.59 -5.70 -8.16
CA VAL A 145 19.45 -6.58 -8.44
C VAL A 145 19.70 -7.95 -7.83
N LEU A 146 18.75 -8.49 -7.05
CA LEU A 146 18.89 -9.81 -6.38
C LEU A 146 18.72 -10.98 -7.36
N THR A 147 19.62 -11.13 -8.32
CA THR A 147 19.53 -12.20 -9.34
C THR A 147 19.82 -13.60 -8.76
N ASN A 148 20.53 -13.70 -7.63
CA ASN A 148 20.79 -14.98 -6.97
C ASN A 148 19.72 -15.33 -5.93
N ALA A 149 18.78 -16.19 -6.29
CA ALA A 149 17.71 -16.63 -5.38
C ALA A 149 18.21 -17.47 -4.19
N ARG A 150 19.42 -18.07 -4.27
CA ARG A 150 19.98 -18.90 -3.18
C ARG A 150 20.67 -18.06 -2.12
N ASN A 151 21.33 -16.98 -2.53
CA ASN A 151 22.06 -16.09 -1.65
C ASN A 151 21.78 -14.63 -2.00
N GLN A 152 21.07 -13.95 -1.10
CA GLN A 152 20.67 -12.55 -1.27
C GLN A 152 21.36 -11.70 -0.19
N PRO A 153 22.64 -11.34 -0.37
CA PRO A 153 23.44 -10.71 0.68
C PRO A 153 22.90 -9.33 1.10
N LEU A 154 22.23 -8.63 0.18
CA LEU A 154 21.67 -7.29 0.40
C LEU A 154 20.26 -7.30 1.00
N GLY A 155 19.48 -8.37 0.78
CA GLY A 155 18.10 -8.49 1.27
C GLY A 155 17.25 -7.26 0.94
N VAL A 156 16.65 -6.65 1.96
CA VAL A 156 15.70 -5.54 1.82
C VAL A 156 16.32 -4.19 1.42
N ARG A 157 17.65 -4.09 1.32
CA ARG A 157 18.38 -2.88 0.91
C ARG A 157 18.17 -2.52 -0.56
N THR A 158 17.80 -3.50 -1.38
CA THR A 158 17.36 -3.28 -2.75
C THR A 158 15.86 -3.46 -2.86
N THR A 159 15.27 -2.96 -3.93
CA THR A 159 13.84 -3.03 -4.19
C THR A 159 13.36 -4.41 -4.61
N GLY A 160 14.23 -5.26 -5.18
CA GLY A 160 13.84 -6.60 -5.60
C GLY A 160 14.85 -7.33 -6.48
N ASP A 161 14.36 -8.34 -7.17
CA ASP A 161 15.08 -9.19 -8.13
C ASP A 161 14.72 -8.89 -9.60
N ASP A 162 13.77 -7.99 -9.86
CA ASP A 162 13.41 -7.54 -11.22
C ASP A 162 14.24 -6.31 -11.64
N PRO A 163 15.08 -6.39 -12.68
CA PRO A 163 15.96 -5.29 -13.07
C PRO A 163 15.24 -4.00 -13.48
N GLN A 164 14.03 -4.09 -14.04
CA GLN A 164 13.28 -2.92 -14.49
C GLN A 164 12.61 -2.21 -13.32
N GLU A 165 12.06 -2.98 -12.38
CA GLU A 165 11.52 -2.44 -11.13
C GLU A 165 12.63 -1.76 -10.33
N VAL A 166 13.77 -2.42 -10.15
CA VAL A 166 14.96 -1.85 -9.48
C VAL A 166 15.40 -0.56 -10.16
N SER A 167 15.47 -0.57 -11.49
CA SER A 167 15.78 0.65 -12.25
C SER A 167 14.76 1.76 -12.01
N SER A 168 13.47 1.46 -12.02
CA SER A 168 12.41 2.47 -11.93
C SER A 168 12.38 3.14 -10.56
N TYR A 169 12.54 2.37 -9.49
CA TYR A 169 12.61 2.89 -8.13
C TYR A 169 13.96 3.59 -7.87
N GLY A 170 15.07 3.04 -8.36
CA GLY A 170 16.39 3.68 -8.26
C GLY A 170 16.40 5.08 -8.90
N VAL A 171 15.78 5.23 -10.08
CA VAL A 171 15.63 6.55 -10.73
C VAL A 171 14.72 7.47 -9.92
N ALA A 172 13.61 6.97 -9.35
CA ALA A 172 12.74 7.76 -8.49
C ALA A 172 13.46 8.27 -7.24
N PHE A 173 14.25 7.43 -6.57
CA PHE A 173 15.08 7.84 -5.43
C PHE A 173 16.09 8.91 -5.81
N MET A 174 16.81 8.69 -6.91
CA MET A 174 17.80 9.64 -7.41
C MET A 174 17.19 11.01 -7.73
N LYS A 175 15.98 11.05 -8.31
CA LYS A 175 15.27 12.32 -8.57
C LYS A 175 14.95 13.06 -7.27
N GLY A 176 14.48 12.34 -6.25
CA GLY A 176 14.18 12.93 -4.94
C GLY A 176 15.41 13.53 -4.26
N TYR A 177 16.53 12.81 -4.30
CA TYR A 177 17.80 13.30 -3.77
C TYR A 177 18.26 14.59 -4.47
N LYS A 178 18.13 14.64 -5.80
CA LYS A 178 18.49 15.81 -6.61
C LYS A 178 17.60 17.02 -6.33
N GLU A 179 16.29 16.82 -6.17
CA GLU A 179 15.36 17.90 -5.82
C GLU A 179 15.68 18.52 -4.46
N ALA A 180 16.18 17.72 -3.50
CA ALA A 180 16.66 18.21 -2.21
C ALA A 180 18.04 18.90 -2.28
N GLY A 181 18.66 18.97 -3.46
CA GLY A 181 19.96 19.61 -3.69
C GLY A 181 21.16 18.82 -3.19
N LEU A 182 21.03 17.48 -3.09
CA LEU A 182 22.11 16.54 -2.77
C LEU A 182 22.67 15.91 -4.05
N ALA A 183 23.99 15.69 -4.08
CA ALA A 183 24.58 14.80 -5.06
C ALA A 183 24.22 13.34 -4.71
N SER A 184 23.96 12.50 -5.72
CA SER A 184 23.61 11.09 -5.54
C SER A 184 24.71 10.16 -6.04
N MET A 185 25.01 9.10 -5.30
CA MET A 185 25.98 8.07 -5.65
C MET A 185 25.34 6.68 -5.78
N GLY A 186 25.21 6.17 -7.00
CA GLY A 186 24.70 4.81 -7.25
C GLY A 186 25.70 3.74 -6.78
N LYS A 187 25.19 2.61 -6.28
CA LYS A 187 26.03 1.50 -5.77
C LYS A 187 25.31 0.14 -5.85
N HIS A 188 26.00 -0.99 -5.90
CA HIS A 188 27.47 -1.15 -5.92
C HIS A 188 27.87 -1.72 -7.28
N PHE A 189 28.51 -0.91 -8.12
CA PHE A 189 28.85 -1.33 -9.48
C PHE A 189 29.95 -2.40 -9.47
N PRO A 190 29.89 -3.47 -10.30
CA PRO A 190 28.84 -3.77 -11.29
C PRO A 190 27.55 -4.37 -10.72
N SER A 191 27.60 -5.14 -9.63
CA SER A 191 26.43 -5.50 -8.81
C SER A 191 26.85 -6.30 -7.59
N TYR A 192 26.23 -6.05 -6.43
CA TYR A 192 26.36 -6.89 -5.23
C TYR A 192 25.20 -7.88 -5.05
N GLY A 193 24.22 -7.88 -5.94
CA GLY A 193 23.00 -8.68 -5.79
C GLY A 193 23.15 -10.18 -6.05
N SER A 194 24.28 -10.61 -6.63
CA SER A 194 24.57 -12.02 -6.95
C SER A 194 25.82 -12.61 -6.31
N LEU A 195 26.44 -11.88 -5.37
CA LEU A 195 27.72 -12.30 -4.80
C LEU A 195 27.67 -13.71 -4.20
N GLU A 196 28.64 -14.52 -4.61
CA GLU A 196 28.92 -15.83 -4.04
C GLU A 196 30.17 -15.75 -3.15
N PHE A 197 30.14 -16.49 -2.05
CA PHE A 197 31.29 -16.68 -1.16
C PHE A 197 31.77 -18.11 -1.35
N LEU A 198 32.90 -18.28 -2.05
CA LEU A 198 33.41 -19.60 -2.48
C LEU A 198 34.27 -20.29 -1.40
N GLY A 199 34.42 -19.69 -0.22
CA GLY A 199 35.17 -20.26 0.91
C GLY A 199 34.83 -19.61 2.26
N SER A 200 35.83 -19.10 2.98
CA SER A 200 35.66 -18.50 4.31
C SER A 200 34.99 -17.12 4.24
N ALA A 201 34.44 -16.62 5.36
CA ALA A 201 33.86 -15.26 5.40
C ALA A 201 34.89 -14.12 5.19
N LEU A 202 36.19 -14.45 5.14
CA LEU A 202 37.30 -13.52 4.85
C LEU A 202 37.64 -13.47 3.35
N ASP A 203 37.05 -14.34 2.54
CA ASP A 203 37.34 -14.42 1.11
C ASP A 203 36.64 -13.28 0.35
N VAL A 204 37.28 -12.78 -0.71
CA VAL A 204 36.70 -11.72 -1.54
C VAL A 204 35.39 -12.22 -2.17
N PRO A 205 34.25 -11.54 -1.95
CA PRO A 205 33.00 -11.95 -2.55
C PRO A 205 33.12 -11.89 -4.07
N THR A 206 32.63 -12.91 -4.77
CA THR A 206 32.87 -13.10 -6.20
C THR A 206 31.57 -13.04 -7.00
N ILE A 207 31.61 -12.33 -8.13
CA ILE A 207 30.58 -12.37 -9.18
C ILE A 207 30.99 -13.44 -10.20
N THR A 208 30.13 -14.43 -10.40
CA THR A 208 30.36 -15.56 -11.32
C THR A 208 29.59 -15.43 -12.65
N GLU A 209 28.69 -14.44 -12.75
CA GLU A 209 27.92 -14.16 -13.95
C GLU A 209 28.79 -13.57 -15.07
N SER A 210 28.51 -13.93 -16.34
CA SER A 210 29.18 -13.33 -17.49
C SER A 210 28.76 -11.87 -17.72
N LEU A 211 29.57 -11.11 -18.44
CA LEU A 211 29.27 -9.72 -18.79
C LEU A 211 27.95 -9.58 -19.57
N GLU A 212 27.61 -10.53 -20.44
CA GLU A 212 26.35 -10.55 -21.18
C GLU A 212 25.16 -10.73 -20.22
N SER A 213 25.28 -11.65 -19.25
CA SER A 213 24.26 -11.87 -18.23
C SER A 213 24.05 -10.62 -17.36
N LEU A 214 25.16 -10.02 -16.93
CA LEU A 214 25.13 -8.76 -16.17
C LEU A 214 24.48 -7.64 -16.99
N SER A 215 24.83 -7.50 -18.27
CA SER A 215 24.30 -6.47 -19.17
C SER A 215 22.77 -6.57 -19.39
N LEU A 216 22.24 -7.79 -19.48
CA LEU A 216 20.82 -8.05 -19.64
C LEU A 216 20.03 -7.90 -18.33
N ASN A 217 20.68 -8.10 -17.19
CA ASN A 217 20.05 -8.09 -15.87
C ASN A 217 20.63 -6.99 -14.96
N ALA A 218 21.66 -7.32 -14.19
CA ALA A 218 22.14 -6.53 -13.06
C ALA A 218 22.61 -5.11 -13.42
N LEU A 219 23.06 -4.87 -14.66
CA LEU A 219 23.52 -3.56 -15.14
C LEU A 219 22.39 -2.64 -15.65
N VAL A 220 21.17 -3.15 -15.79
CA VAL A 220 20.02 -2.36 -16.27
C VAL A 220 19.78 -1.11 -15.40
N PRO A 221 19.69 -1.20 -14.05
CA PRO A 221 19.49 -0.03 -13.20
C PRO A 221 20.63 0.98 -13.30
N PHE A 222 21.88 0.52 -13.35
CA PHE A 222 23.06 1.39 -13.50
C PHE A 222 23.03 2.16 -14.82
N ARG A 223 22.80 1.47 -15.94
CA ARG A 223 22.70 2.10 -17.27
C ARG A 223 21.61 3.18 -17.32
N ASN A 224 20.46 2.91 -16.72
CA ASN A 224 19.34 3.84 -16.71
C ASN A 224 19.60 5.03 -15.76
N ALA A 225 20.20 4.80 -14.58
CA ALA A 225 20.61 5.88 -13.68
C ALA A 225 21.64 6.81 -14.34
N ILE A 226 22.59 6.26 -15.11
CA ILE A 226 23.56 7.05 -15.89
C ILE A 226 22.84 7.95 -16.91
N LYS A 227 21.85 7.41 -17.65
CA LYS A 227 21.05 8.18 -18.61
C LYS A 227 20.26 9.32 -17.96
N GLU A 228 19.76 9.09 -16.75
CA GLU A 228 19.04 10.09 -15.95
C GLU A 228 19.99 11.06 -15.19
N GLY A 229 21.29 10.97 -15.47
CA GLY A 229 22.31 11.94 -15.04
C GLY A 229 22.84 11.72 -13.64
N LEU A 230 23.04 10.48 -13.20
CA LEU A 230 23.67 10.13 -11.93
C LEU A 230 25.01 10.89 -11.72
N ASP A 231 25.22 11.45 -10.52
CA ASP A 231 26.39 12.30 -10.25
C ASP A 231 27.65 11.50 -9.90
N ALA A 232 27.51 10.44 -9.11
CA ALA A 232 28.61 9.56 -8.72
C ALA A 232 28.24 8.07 -8.77
N MET A 233 29.24 7.20 -8.87
CA MET A 233 29.09 5.74 -8.83
C MET A 233 30.15 5.14 -7.92
N MET A 234 29.73 4.29 -6.98
CA MET A 234 30.64 3.44 -6.22
C MET A 234 30.89 2.14 -6.97
N VAL A 235 32.16 1.79 -7.15
CA VAL A 235 32.59 0.50 -7.71
C VAL A 235 33.02 -0.41 -6.56
N GLY A 236 32.43 -1.60 -6.48
CA GLY A 236 32.63 -2.54 -5.40
C GLY A 236 34.03 -3.16 -5.34
N GLY A 237 34.45 -3.60 -4.16
CA GLY A 237 35.66 -4.35 -3.90
C GLY A 237 35.54 -5.87 -4.14
N CYS A 238 34.58 -6.31 -4.96
CA CYS A 238 34.34 -7.73 -5.26
C CYS A 238 35.23 -8.26 -6.39
N ALA A 239 35.46 -9.57 -6.39
CA ALA A 239 36.10 -10.27 -7.50
C ALA A 239 35.07 -10.55 -8.60
N MET A 240 35.53 -10.69 -9.85
CA MET A 240 34.72 -11.24 -10.93
C MET A 240 35.50 -12.39 -11.56
N SER A 241 34.88 -13.57 -11.58
CA SER A 241 35.46 -14.77 -12.17
C SER A 241 34.43 -15.36 -13.13
N SER A 242 34.46 -14.87 -14.37
CA SER A 242 33.51 -15.22 -15.40
C SER A 242 34.22 -15.46 -16.74
N ALA A 243 33.53 -16.07 -17.70
CA ALA A 243 34.08 -16.29 -19.03
C ALA A 243 34.48 -14.96 -19.68
N GLY A 244 35.78 -14.73 -19.89
CA GLY A 244 36.33 -13.53 -20.50
C GLY A 244 36.68 -12.38 -19.54
N LEU A 245 36.39 -12.49 -18.24
CA LEU A 245 36.73 -11.46 -17.24
C LEU A 245 37.11 -12.12 -15.91
N ASN A 246 38.40 -11.98 -15.54
CA ASN A 246 38.94 -12.49 -14.27
C ASN A 246 39.70 -11.38 -13.54
N VAL A 247 39.07 -10.78 -12.52
CA VAL A 247 39.62 -9.66 -11.75
C VAL A 247 39.45 -9.92 -10.26
N MET A 248 40.46 -9.57 -9.48
CA MET A 248 40.45 -9.78 -8.02
C MET A 248 39.61 -8.74 -7.28
N HIS A 249 39.65 -7.48 -7.72
CA HIS A 249 38.83 -6.39 -7.19
C HIS A 249 38.33 -5.50 -8.33
N ALA A 250 37.01 -5.38 -8.48
CA ALA A 250 36.38 -4.59 -9.53
C ALA A 250 36.80 -3.11 -9.49
N CYS A 251 36.89 -2.51 -8.29
CA CYS A 251 37.31 -1.11 -8.12
C CYS A 251 38.78 -0.82 -8.47
N LEU A 252 39.61 -1.85 -8.62
CA LEU A 252 41.02 -1.75 -9.00
C LEU A 252 41.29 -2.15 -10.46
N SER A 253 40.26 -2.52 -11.22
CA SER A 253 40.39 -3.07 -12.57
C SER A 253 40.04 -2.06 -13.65
N GLU A 254 40.95 -1.83 -14.59
CA GLU A 254 40.71 -1.01 -15.78
C GLU A 254 39.59 -1.60 -16.66
N GLN A 255 39.49 -2.93 -16.76
CA GLN A 255 38.43 -3.60 -17.53
C GLN A 255 37.03 -3.29 -16.97
N VAL A 256 36.90 -3.15 -15.65
CA VAL A 256 35.60 -2.86 -15.03
C VAL A 256 35.34 -1.35 -14.98
N VAL A 257 36.32 -0.57 -14.55
CA VAL A 257 36.12 0.87 -14.32
C VAL A 257 36.24 1.65 -15.64
N ASN A 258 37.29 1.46 -16.42
CA ASN A 258 37.51 2.21 -17.66
C ASN A 258 36.70 1.61 -18.82
N GLU A 259 36.89 0.32 -19.12
CA GLU A 259 36.24 -0.29 -20.29
C GLU A 259 34.72 -0.40 -20.08
N LEU A 260 34.26 -1.11 -19.06
CA LEU A 260 32.83 -1.32 -18.86
C LEU A 260 32.09 -0.04 -18.41
N LEU A 261 32.53 0.63 -17.33
CA LEU A 261 31.79 1.77 -16.79
C LEU A 261 31.99 3.08 -17.59
N ARG A 262 33.23 3.47 -17.92
CA ARG A 262 33.48 4.71 -18.67
C ARG A 262 33.19 4.57 -20.15
N ASN A 263 33.67 3.51 -20.80
CA ASN A 263 33.60 3.39 -22.25
C ASN A 263 32.27 2.78 -22.71
N ASP A 264 31.85 1.64 -22.17
CA ASP A 264 30.64 0.96 -22.65
C ASP A 264 29.36 1.62 -22.11
N LEU A 265 29.28 1.86 -20.80
CA LEU A 265 28.13 2.52 -20.18
C LEU A 265 28.16 4.06 -20.28
N ARG A 266 29.25 4.63 -20.79
CA ARG A 266 29.40 6.08 -21.04
C ARG A 266 29.23 6.95 -19.78
N PHE A 267 29.65 6.45 -18.62
CA PHE A 267 29.53 7.20 -17.38
C PHE A 267 30.57 8.32 -17.25
N ASN A 268 30.09 9.57 -17.24
CA ASN A 268 30.92 10.78 -17.16
C ASN A 268 30.94 11.45 -15.76
N GLY A 269 30.24 10.88 -14.77
CA GLY A 269 30.20 11.37 -13.39
C GLY A 269 31.42 10.95 -12.57
N VAL A 270 31.40 11.17 -11.25
CA VAL A 270 32.50 10.81 -10.35
C VAL A 270 32.50 9.30 -10.08
N VAL A 271 33.62 8.62 -10.23
CA VAL A 271 33.77 7.23 -9.80
C VAL A 271 34.48 7.17 -8.45
N ILE A 272 33.88 6.48 -7.48
CA ILE A 272 34.41 6.30 -6.13
C ILE A 272 34.73 4.82 -5.93
N SER A 273 35.92 4.50 -5.41
CA SER A 273 36.23 3.13 -5.04
C SER A 273 35.39 2.66 -3.85
N ASP A 274 35.22 1.35 -3.69
CA ASP A 274 34.91 0.78 -2.37
C ASP A 274 36.06 1.07 -1.39
N CYS A 275 35.83 0.81 -0.10
CA CYS A 275 36.81 1.06 0.94
C CYS A 275 38.07 0.21 0.73
N LEU A 276 39.24 0.85 0.61
CA LEU A 276 40.51 0.12 0.47
C LEU A 276 41.03 -0.46 1.80
N GLU A 277 40.34 -0.20 2.92
CA GLU A 277 40.65 -0.84 4.21
C GLU A 277 40.08 -2.26 4.34
N MET A 278 39.45 -2.80 3.29
CA MET A 278 39.00 -4.20 3.25
C MET A 278 40.18 -5.14 3.51
N GLU A 279 40.03 -6.06 4.47
CA GLU A 279 41.11 -6.94 4.94
C GLU A 279 41.76 -7.74 3.79
N ALA A 280 40.95 -8.31 2.90
CA ALA A 280 41.46 -9.04 1.74
C ALA A 280 42.25 -8.18 0.76
N LEU A 281 41.97 -6.87 0.67
CA LEU A 281 42.68 -5.93 -0.19
C LEU A 281 43.95 -5.43 0.49
N SER A 282 43.85 -4.98 1.75
CA SER A 282 44.97 -4.43 2.51
C SER A 282 46.07 -5.47 2.74
N HIS A 283 45.71 -6.74 2.96
CA HIS A 283 46.71 -7.81 3.15
C HIS A 283 47.37 -8.27 1.84
N ASN A 284 46.63 -8.34 0.73
CA ASN A 284 47.17 -8.89 -0.53
C ASN A 284 47.89 -7.84 -1.38
N ILE A 285 47.39 -6.61 -1.43
CA ILE A 285 47.89 -5.54 -2.31
C ILE A 285 48.58 -4.43 -1.52
N GLY A 286 48.13 -4.18 -0.29
CA GLY A 286 48.51 -2.98 0.47
C GLY A 286 47.69 -1.76 0.04
N VAL A 287 47.51 -0.81 0.96
CA VAL A 287 46.63 0.34 0.74
C VAL A 287 47.27 1.34 -0.23
N GLY A 288 48.58 1.56 -0.12
CA GLY A 288 49.31 2.41 -1.05
C GLY A 288 49.25 1.88 -2.50
N GLY A 289 49.49 0.58 -2.68
CA GLY A 289 49.39 -0.10 -3.98
C GLY A 289 47.97 -0.05 -4.54
N GLY A 290 46.97 -0.38 -3.71
CA GLY A 290 45.56 -0.31 -4.08
C GLY A 290 45.12 1.09 -4.50
N THR A 291 45.66 2.14 -3.86
CA THR A 291 45.37 3.54 -4.22
C THR A 291 45.83 3.86 -5.64
N VAL A 292 47.07 3.49 -6.00
CA VAL A 292 47.59 3.70 -7.36
C VAL A 292 46.78 2.92 -8.38
N MET A 293 46.44 1.66 -8.09
CA MET A 293 45.62 0.82 -8.96
C MET A 293 44.22 1.39 -9.19
N ALA A 294 43.55 1.87 -8.14
CA ALA A 294 42.21 2.45 -8.26
C ALA A 294 42.19 3.70 -9.15
N ILE A 295 43.16 4.61 -8.97
CA ILE A 295 43.26 5.84 -9.77
C ILE A 295 43.54 5.51 -11.24
N ASN A 296 44.45 4.57 -11.50
CA ASN A 296 44.79 4.13 -12.85
C ASN A 296 43.65 3.39 -13.54
N ALA A 297 42.89 2.58 -12.81
CA ALA A 297 41.67 1.95 -13.30
C ALA A 297 40.60 2.98 -13.73
N GLY A 298 40.62 4.19 -13.17
CA GLY A 298 39.69 5.27 -13.53
C GLY A 298 38.79 5.75 -12.40
N CYS A 299 39.04 5.33 -11.16
CA CYS A 299 38.41 5.93 -9.98
C CYS A 299 38.88 7.38 -9.83
N ASP A 300 37.95 8.29 -9.57
CA ASP A 300 38.24 9.71 -9.34
C ASP A 300 38.43 10.00 -7.85
N ILE A 301 37.78 9.24 -6.97
CA ILE A 301 37.92 9.34 -5.51
C ILE A 301 38.27 7.96 -4.92
N VAL A 302 39.28 7.91 -4.06
CA VAL A 302 39.62 6.73 -3.26
C VAL A 302 39.02 6.84 -1.86
N LEU A 303 38.31 5.79 -1.42
CA LEU A 303 37.60 5.74 -0.14
C LEU A 303 38.40 4.99 0.94
N LEU A 304 38.59 5.61 2.10
CA LEU A 304 39.18 5.00 3.31
C LEU A 304 38.36 5.34 4.57
N CYS A 305 37.72 4.35 5.18
CA CYS A 305 36.68 4.59 6.17
C CYS A 305 37.16 5.13 7.53
N ARG A 306 38.31 4.71 8.07
CA ARG A 306 38.62 4.96 9.49
C ARG A 306 40.10 5.05 9.87
N SER A 307 40.96 4.19 9.35
CA SER A 307 42.32 4.01 9.88
C SER A 307 43.24 5.14 9.46
N PHE A 308 43.67 5.98 10.41
CA PHE A 308 44.59 7.08 10.11
C PHE A 308 45.91 6.59 9.49
N GLN A 309 46.41 5.43 9.92
CA GLN A 309 47.62 4.83 9.35
C GLN A 309 47.42 4.45 7.88
N HIS A 310 46.31 3.77 7.54
CA HIS A 310 46.00 3.43 6.14
C HIS A 310 45.74 4.68 5.29
N GLN A 311 45.12 5.71 5.87
CA GLN A 311 44.92 7.00 5.21
C GLN A 311 46.24 7.67 4.85
N GLN A 312 47.23 7.65 5.76
CA GLN A 312 48.58 8.14 5.47
C GLN A 312 49.29 7.29 4.40
N GLU A 313 49.20 5.96 4.50
CA GLU A 313 49.77 5.05 3.51
C GLU A 313 49.19 5.29 2.10
N ALA A 314 47.89 5.56 2.00
CA ALA A 314 47.24 5.90 0.73
C ALA A 314 47.79 7.21 0.14
N LEU A 315 47.97 8.25 0.96
CA LEU A 315 48.53 9.53 0.53
C LEU A 315 49.98 9.37 0.06
N GLU A 316 50.79 8.62 0.80
CA GLU A 316 52.19 8.32 0.44
C GLU A 316 52.28 7.49 -0.85
N GLY A 317 51.47 6.44 -0.97
CA GLY A 317 51.40 5.61 -2.17
C GLY A 317 51.00 6.40 -3.41
N PHE A 318 50.05 7.33 -3.28
CA PHE A 318 49.68 8.23 -4.37
C PHE A 318 50.83 9.15 -4.77
N LYS A 319 51.51 9.80 -3.80
CA LYS A 319 52.66 10.68 -4.07
C LYS A 319 53.75 9.93 -4.82
N LEU A 320 54.10 8.73 -4.35
CA LEU A 320 55.09 7.87 -4.99
C LEU A 320 54.66 7.44 -6.40
N GLY A 321 53.37 7.12 -6.60
CA GLY A 321 52.80 6.79 -7.91
C GLY A 321 52.89 7.95 -8.91
N LEU A 322 52.74 9.19 -8.44
CA LEU A 322 52.91 10.39 -9.27
C LEU A 322 54.39 10.66 -9.58
N GLU A 323 55.27 10.58 -8.58
CA GLU A 323 56.72 10.78 -8.74
C GLU A 323 57.34 9.79 -9.72
N ASN A 324 56.91 8.53 -9.67
CA ASN A 324 57.37 7.47 -10.57
C ASN A 324 56.64 7.46 -11.92
N GLY A 325 55.72 8.40 -12.17
CA GLY A 325 54.98 8.51 -13.42
C GLY A 325 53.93 7.42 -13.67
N MET A 326 53.61 6.61 -12.66
CA MET A 326 52.54 5.60 -12.74
C MET A 326 51.15 6.25 -12.82
N ILE A 327 50.98 7.41 -12.17
CA ILE A 327 49.78 8.24 -12.25
C ILE A 327 50.11 9.49 -13.07
N THR A 328 49.39 9.72 -14.17
CA THR A 328 49.66 10.87 -15.05
C THR A 328 48.95 12.14 -14.57
N ASN A 329 49.55 13.31 -14.81
CA ASN A 329 48.92 14.59 -14.50
C ASN A 329 47.57 14.79 -15.23
N ASP A 330 47.43 14.24 -16.45
CA ASP A 330 46.17 14.32 -17.19
C ASP A 330 45.07 13.48 -16.54
N ARG A 331 45.40 12.29 -16.00
CA ARG A 331 44.46 11.49 -15.21
C ARG A 331 43.96 12.28 -14.00
N LEU A 332 44.84 13.00 -13.30
CA LEU A 332 44.49 13.85 -12.15
C LEU A 332 43.54 14.99 -12.54
N ARG A 333 43.88 15.73 -13.59
CA ARG A 333 43.04 16.85 -14.07
C ARG A 333 41.66 16.38 -14.50
N GLN A 334 41.56 15.20 -15.13
CA GLN A 334 40.28 14.61 -15.49
C GLN A 334 39.44 14.27 -14.25
N SER A 335 40.02 13.61 -13.23
CA SER A 335 39.32 13.33 -11.98
C SER A 335 38.86 14.61 -11.30
N LEU A 336 39.78 15.57 -11.14
CA LEU A 336 39.53 16.83 -10.46
C LEU A 336 38.36 17.58 -11.10
N ARG A 337 38.31 17.69 -12.44
CA ARG A 337 37.19 18.33 -13.14
C ARG A 337 35.84 17.69 -12.81
N ARG A 338 35.77 16.36 -12.72
CA ARG A 338 34.53 15.65 -12.36
C ARG A 338 34.15 15.90 -10.91
N VAL A 339 35.10 15.82 -9.99
CA VAL A 339 34.88 16.07 -8.55
C VAL A 339 34.40 17.51 -8.31
N LEU A 340 35.07 18.50 -8.91
CA LEU A 340 34.68 19.91 -8.80
C LEU A 340 33.30 20.17 -9.41
N ARG A 341 32.98 19.54 -10.56
CA ARG A 341 31.65 19.64 -11.17
C ARG A 341 30.56 19.06 -10.27
N MET A 342 30.81 17.92 -9.63
CA MET A 342 29.86 17.32 -8.68
C MET A 342 29.65 18.25 -7.47
N LYS A 343 30.74 18.73 -6.85
CA LYS A 343 30.66 19.65 -5.70
C LYS A 343 29.91 20.94 -6.02
N ALA A 344 30.18 21.55 -7.18
CA ALA A 344 29.53 22.78 -7.60
C ALA A 344 27.99 22.65 -7.76
N LYS A 345 27.47 21.43 -7.97
CA LYS A 345 26.03 21.19 -8.02
C LYS A 345 25.37 21.09 -6.64
N SER A 346 26.09 20.59 -5.63
CA SER A 346 25.49 20.27 -4.32
C SER A 346 25.90 21.19 -3.18
N THR A 347 27.01 21.93 -3.31
CA THR A 347 27.54 22.76 -2.22
C THR A 347 28.26 24.03 -2.71
N SER A 348 28.28 25.05 -1.85
CA SER A 348 29.01 26.31 -1.98
C SER A 348 29.46 26.74 -0.58
N TRP A 349 30.41 27.67 -0.45
CA TRP A 349 30.83 28.14 0.88
C TRP A 349 29.68 28.79 1.66
N GLU A 350 28.81 29.53 0.96
CA GLU A 350 27.60 30.10 1.54
C GLU A 350 26.69 29.01 2.14
N LYS A 351 26.42 27.94 1.39
CA LYS A 351 25.58 26.83 1.86
C LYS A 351 26.28 26.02 2.96
N ALA A 352 27.57 25.72 2.81
CA ALA A 352 28.32 24.84 3.70
C ALA A 352 28.56 25.44 5.09
N LEU A 353 28.72 26.77 5.19
CA LEU A 353 28.95 27.46 6.46
C LEU A 353 27.65 27.87 7.18
N ASN A 354 26.49 27.71 6.53
CA ASN A 354 25.19 28.09 7.06
C ASN A 354 24.16 26.93 6.95
N PRO A 355 24.41 25.75 7.55
CA PRO A 355 23.42 24.68 7.55
C PRO A 355 22.16 25.10 8.33
N PRO A 356 20.95 24.92 7.78
CA PRO A 356 19.70 25.35 8.44
C PRO A 356 19.43 24.70 9.82
N GLY A 357 19.87 23.45 9.98
CA GLY A 357 19.77 22.69 11.22
C GLY A 357 18.33 22.49 11.71
N ILE A 358 18.17 22.53 13.04
CA ILE A 358 16.92 22.21 13.75
C ILE A 358 15.75 23.10 13.32
N SER A 359 16.00 24.35 12.94
CA SER A 359 14.95 25.30 12.55
C SER A 359 14.14 24.80 11.35
N LEU A 360 14.82 24.36 10.28
CA LEU A 360 14.18 23.81 9.09
C LEU A 360 13.59 22.42 9.37
N LEU A 361 14.31 21.59 10.13
CA LEU A 361 13.83 20.24 10.49
C LEU A 361 12.50 20.30 11.26
N SER A 362 12.37 21.24 12.20
CA SER A 362 11.14 21.44 12.97
C SER A 362 9.95 21.79 12.08
N ASN A 363 10.17 22.56 11.03
CA ASN A 363 9.10 22.94 10.07
C ASN A 363 8.66 21.76 9.20
N MET A 364 9.59 20.88 8.80
CA MET A 364 9.30 19.73 7.92
C MET A 364 8.71 18.55 8.71
N GLN A 365 9.06 18.41 9.99
CA GLN A 365 8.76 17.27 10.86
C GLN A 365 7.31 16.77 10.78
N PRO A 366 6.26 17.62 10.83
CA PRO A 366 4.88 17.12 10.81
C PRO A 366 4.51 16.45 9.48
N SER A 367 4.92 17.04 8.36
CA SER A 367 4.65 16.52 7.02
C SER A 367 5.41 15.22 6.77
N HIS A 368 6.67 15.15 7.18
CA HIS A 368 7.52 13.97 7.05
C HIS A 368 7.05 12.82 7.95
N THR A 369 6.55 13.12 9.16
CA THR A 369 5.92 12.12 10.04
C THR A 369 4.69 11.50 9.39
N THR A 370 3.87 12.32 8.74
CA THR A 370 2.68 11.86 8.00
C THR A 370 3.08 10.99 6.81
N LEU A 371 4.10 11.39 6.06
CA LEU A 371 4.65 10.64 4.93
C LEU A 371 5.23 9.29 5.37
N SER A 372 6.04 9.27 6.42
CA SER A 372 6.61 8.05 7.02
C SER A 372 5.49 7.08 7.41
N THR A 373 4.48 7.56 8.12
CA THR A 373 3.33 6.75 8.53
C THR A 373 2.56 6.19 7.32
N LYS A 374 2.32 7.01 6.30
CA LYS A 374 1.69 6.59 5.04
C LYS A 374 2.52 5.49 4.35
N ALA A 375 3.83 5.65 4.28
CA ALA A 375 4.73 4.71 3.64
C ALA A 375 4.74 3.35 4.34
N TYR A 376 4.87 3.32 5.67
CA TYR A 376 4.80 2.09 6.45
C TYR A 376 3.44 1.41 6.39
N ASN A 377 2.35 2.18 6.50
CA ASN A 377 1.00 1.62 6.39
C ASN A 377 0.78 0.96 5.02
N SER A 378 1.37 1.52 3.97
CA SER A 378 1.22 1.02 2.60
C SER A 378 2.17 -0.14 2.26
N SER A 379 3.23 -0.35 3.04
CA SER A 379 4.23 -1.39 2.76
C SER A 379 3.85 -2.76 3.32
N ILE A 380 3.09 -2.83 4.41
CA ILE A 380 2.75 -4.11 5.05
C ILE A 380 2.02 -5.04 4.06
N THR A 381 2.61 -6.20 3.83
CA THR A 381 2.17 -7.16 2.81
C THR A 381 1.67 -8.43 3.49
N VAL A 382 0.39 -8.74 3.32
CA VAL A 382 -0.13 -10.08 3.64
C VAL A 382 0.04 -10.95 2.40
N VAL A 383 1.11 -11.75 2.37
CA VAL A 383 1.46 -12.61 1.24
C VAL A 383 0.39 -13.69 1.05
N ARG A 384 -0.11 -14.23 2.16
CA ARG A 384 -1.21 -15.20 2.19
C ARG A 384 -1.85 -15.25 3.56
N ASP A 385 -3.13 -15.59 3.57
CA ASP A 385 -3.92 -15.87 4.77
C ASP A 385 -4.93 -16.98 4.45
N LYS A 386 -4.45 -18.23 4.36
CA LYS A 386 -5.24 -19.37 3.86
C LYS A 386 -6.52 -19.61 4.67
N ASN A 387 -6.40 -19.54 6.00
CA ASN A 387 -7.48 -19.84 6.94
C ASN A 387 -8.21 -18.59 7.45
N ARG A 388 -7.96 -17.41 6.84
CA ARG A 388 -8.58 -16.12 7.23
C ARG A 388 -8.38 -15.80 8.72
N LEU A 389 -7.15 -15.99 9.21
CA LEU A 389 -6.78 -15.75 10.60
C LEU A 389 -6.77 -14.26 10.96
N LEU A 390 -6.80 -13.38 9.95
CA LEU A 390 -6.79 -11.93 10.14
C LEU A 390 -8.19 -11.31 9.92
N PRO A 391 -8.56 -10.28 10.71
CA PRO A 391 -7.88 -9.84 11.93
C PRO A 391 -7.93 -10.88 13.06
N LEU A 392 -6.98 -10.80 13.99
CA LEU A 392 -6.86 -11.68 15.16
C LEU A 392 -8.12 -11.73 16.02
N THR A 393 -8.92 -10.66 16.00
CA THR A 393 -10.22 -10.58 16.68
C THR A 393 -11.26 -11.57 16.13
N ASN A 394 -11.02 -12.18 14.97
CA ASN A 394 -11.87 -13.23 14.42
C ASN A 394 -11.60 -14.61 15.03
N ILE A 395 -10.44 -14.80 15.68
CA ILE A 395 -9.96 -16.11 16.12
C ILE A 395 -9.57 -16.19 17.60
N LEU A 396 -9.59 -15.07 18.32
CA LEU A 396 -9.23 -14.98 19.73
C LEU A 396 -10.28 -14.19 20.50
N GLU A 397 -10.75 -14.77 21.60
CA GLU A 397 -11.57 -14.10 22.61
C GLU A 397 -10.69 -13.33 23.60
N PRO A 398 -11.18 -12.31 24.34
CA PRO A 398 -10.37 -11.51 25.26
C PRO A 398 -9.59 -12.31 26.32
N GLU A 399 -10.13 -13.42 26.80
CA GLU A 399 -9.53 -14.32 27.79
C GLU A 399 -8.42 -15.22 27.25
N ASP A 400 -8.35 -15.43 25.94
CA ASP A 400 -7.34 -16.32 25.34
C ASP A 400 -5.91 -15.79 25.56
N GLU A 401 -4.91 -16.66 25.45
CA GLU A 401 -3.49 -16.25 25.50
C GLU A 401 -2.90 -16.20 24.09
N LEU A 402 -2.35 -15.06 23.68
CA LEU A 402 -1.58 -14.95 22.43
C LEU A 402 -0.10 -15.22 22.71
N LEU A 403 0.51 -16.18 22.01
CA LEU A 403 1.95 -16.44 22.11
C LEU A 403 2.72 -15.74 20.99
N LEU A 404 3.65 -14.86 21.35
CA LEU A 404 4.61 -14.22 20.46
C LEU A 404 5.99 -14.87 20.63
N LEU A 405 6.50 -15.45 19.54
CA LEU A 405 7.83 -16.08 19.45
C LEU A 405 8.74 -15.22 18.57
N THR A 406 9.82 -14.67 19.12
CA THR A 406 10.73 -13.77 18.38
C THR A 406 12.17 -14.27 18.34
N PRO A 407 12.92 -14.02 17.25
CA PRO A 407 14.33 -14.36 17.21
C PRO A 407 15.14 -13.31 17.97
N LEU A 408 16.34 -13.68 18.40
CA LEU A 408 17.32 -12.72 18.89
C LEU A 408 18.04 -12.07 17.69
N VAL A 409 17.80 -10.78 17.48
CA VAL A 409 18.41 -10.01 16.38
C VAL A 409 19.20 -8.83 16.92
N LYS A 410 20.27 -8.41 16.23
CA LYS A 410 20.99 -7.20 16.62
C LYS A 410 20.10 -5.97 16.38
N PRO A 411 20.06 -5.00 17.30
CA PRO A 411 19.36 -3.73 17.06
C PRO A 411 19.94 -3.00 15.84
N LEU A 412 19.13 -2.17 15.19
CA LEU A 412 19.57 -1.35 14.06
C LEU A 412 20.72 -0.43 14.47
N VAL A 413 21.78 -0.36 13.67
CA VAL A 413 23.08 0.24 14.06
C VAL A 413 22.93 1.68 14.54
N ALA A 414 22.25 2.55 13.80
CA ALA A 414 22.07 3.94 14.23
C ALA A 414 21.16 4.09 15.46
N SER A 415 20.13 3.26 15.59
CA SER A 415 19.28 3.24 16.79
C SER A 415 20.08 2.77 18.02
N ALA A 416 20.91 1.74 17.86
CA ALA A 416 21.79 1.22 18.89
C ALA A 416 22.84 2.26 19.32
N ALA A 417 23.48 2.91 18.35
CA ALA A 417 24.48 3.94 18.60
C ALA A 417 23.88 5.12 19.37
N SER A 418 22.73 5.63 18.93
CA SER A 418 22.00 6.71 19.60
C SER A 418 21.63 6.32 21.04
N ARG A 419 21.05 5.13 21.25
CA ARG A 419 20.60 4.65 22.58
C ARG A 419 21.73 4.38 23.56
N ALA A 420 22.82 3.74 23.11
CA ALA A 420 23.98 3.46 23.97
C ALA A 420 24.55 4.74 24.58
N LEU A 421 24.50 5.84 23.84
CA LEU A 421 24.97 7.15 24.29
C LEU A 421 24.00 7.83 25.26
N THR A 422 22.68 7.67 25.08
CA THR A 422 21.67 8.16 26.03
C THR A 422 21.75 7.41 27.36
N GLU A 423 21.96 6.09 27.32
CA GLU A 423 22.13 5.27 28.52
C GLU A 423 23.43 5.64 29.28
N HIS A 424 24.55 5.89 28.58
CA HIS A 424 25.79 6.37 29.19
C HIS A 424 25.70 7.77 29.82
N ALA A 425 24.78 8.63 29.37
CA ALA A 425 24.50 9.90 30.05
C ALA A 425 23.74 9.72 31.37
N SER A 426 23.14 8.54 31.61
CA SER A 426 22.28 8.24 32.77
C SER A 426 22.88 7.29 33.81
N SER A 427 24.01 6.63 33.54
CA SER A 427 24.66 5.70 34.48
C SER A 427 26.16 5.96 34.62
N GLY A 428 26.56 6.56 35.75
CA GLY A 428 27.97 6.76 36.11
C GLY A 428 28.55 5.59 36.92
N SER A 429 29.04 4.54 36.25
CA SER A 429 30.00 3.60 36.87
C SER A 429 30.76 2.79 35.80
N PRO A 430 32.09 2.59 35.92
CA PRO A 430 32.89 1.83 34.95
C PRO A 430 33.20 0.41 35.44
N ASP A 431 32.93 -0.63 34.64
CA ASP A 431 33.79 -1.83 34.59
C ASP A 431 33.61 -2.64 33.27
N PRO A 432 34.66 -2.91 32.43
CA PRO A 432 34.44 -3.25 31.01
C PRO A 432 34.58 -4.74 30.60
N ALA A 433 34.89 -5.70 31.48
CA ALA A 433 35.48 -6.97 31.00
C ALA A 433 34.60 -8.25 30.99
N ILE A 434 33.39 -8.25 31.57
CA ILE A 434 32.54 -9.47 31.67
C ILE A 434 31.18 -9.31 30.95
N TRP A 435 30.87 -8.12 30.44
CA TRP A 435 29.52 -7.77 29.97
C TRP A 435 29.18 -8.23 28.53
N ASP A 436 30.16 -8.58 27.70
CA ASP A 436 29.99 -8.58 26.23
C ASP A 436 29.11 -9.73 25.68
N ARG A 437 29.15 -10.92 26.29
CA ARG A 437 28.31 -12.06 25.86
C ARG A 437 26.85 -11.97 26.36
N SER A 438 26.63 -11.60 27.62
CA SER A 438 25.27 -11.43 28.18
C SER A 438 24.58 -10.15 27.70
N ALA A 439 25.33 -9.07 27.41
CA ALA A 439 24.77 -7.86 26.80
C ALA A 439 24.18 -8.15 25.41
N SER A 440 24.86 -8.94 24.58
CA SER A 440 24.39 -9.22 23.22
C SER A 440 23.07 -9.99 23.21
N VAL A 441 22.91 -10.99 24.09
CA VAL A 441 21.69 -11.79 24.24
C VAL A 441 20.53 -10.94 24.79
N MET A 442 20.79 -10.15 25.84
CA MET A 442 19.78 -9.24 26.41
C MET A 442 19.40 -8.08 25.46
N SER A 443 20.32 -7.63 24.59
CA SER A 443 20.06 -6.58 23.62
C SER A 443 19.14 -7.05 22.49
N GLY A 444 19.25 -8.31 22.07
CA GLY A 444 18.43 -8.87 21.00
C GLY A 444 16.99 -9.16 21.41
N GLU A 445 16.77 -9.52 22.68
CA GLU A 445 15.42 -9.68 23.24
C GLU A 445 14.65 -8.35 23.30
N ARG A 446 15.36 -7.22 23.49
CA ARG A 446 14.75 -5.89 23.57
C ARG A 446 14.13 -5.41 22.25
N VAL A 447 14.60 -5.90 21.10
CA VAL A 447 14.18 -5.39 19.77
C VAL A 447 12.67 -5.53 19.56
N PHE A 448 12.10 -6.68 19.92
CA PHE A 448 10.67 -6.94 19.73
C PHE A 448 9.83 -6.74 20.99
N ARG A 449 10.42 -6.24 22.08
CA ARG A 449 9.70 -6.01 23.33
C ARG A 449 8.56 -5.00 23.15
N GLU A 450 8.77 -3.96 22.35
CA GLU A 450 7.73 -2.97 22.07
C GLU A 450 6.62 -3.52 21.15
N LEU A 451 6.93 -4.48 20.27
CA LEU A 451 5.92 -5.23 19.53
C LEU A 451 5.03 -6.02 20.49
N GLY A 452 5.63 -6.76 21.44
CA GLY A 452 4.87 -7.49 22.47
C GLY A 452 3.97 -6.58 23.31
N ARG A 453 4.48 -5.41 23.72
CA ARG A 453 3.69 -4.40 24.44
C ARG A 453 2.57 -3.80 23.60
N SER A 454 2.84 -3.49 22.33
CA SER A 454 1.85 -2.92 21.41
C SER A 454 0.72 -3.91 21.14
N LEU A 455 1.04 -5.20 20.97
CA LEU A 455 0.05 -6.27 20.88
C LEU A 455 -0.79 -6.36 22.16
N ALA A 456 -0.16 -6.31 23.35
CA ALA A 456 -0.87 -6.37 24.62
C ALA A 456 -1.83 -5.17 24.81
N ARG A 457 -1.38 -3.95 24.47
CA ARG A 457 -2.21 -2.73 24.51
C ARG A 457 -3.40 -2.83 23.55
N GLN A 458 -3.15 -3.24 22.30
CA GLN A 458 -4.19 -3.33 21.29
C GLN A 458 -5.23 -4.42 21.61
N ARG A 459 -4.78 -5.56 22.15
CA ARG A 459 -5.65 -6.70 22.49
C ARG A 459 -6.52 -6.46 23.72
N ASN A 460 -6.05 -5.64 24.66
CA ASN A 460 -6.60 -5.58 26.02
C ASN A 460 -6.68 -6.97 26.70
N GLY A 461 -5.63 -7.78 26.57
CA GLY A 461 -5.53 -9.07 27.26
C GLY A 461 -4.14 -9.70 27.20
N ARG A 462 -4.03 -11.02 27.45
CA ARG A 462 -2.73 -11.68 27.72
C ARG A 462 -1.92 -11.97 26.46
N VAL A 463 -0.70 -11.43 26.44
CA VAL A 463 0.34 -11.76 25.45
C VAL A 463 1.52 -12.39 26.17
N LEU A 464 1.84 -13.63 25.82
CA LEU A 464 3.04 -14.34 26.25
C LEU A 464 4.13 -14.07 25.22
N HIS A 465 5.22 -13.42 25.59
CA HIS A 465 6.33 -13.14 24.68
C HIS A 465 7.57 -13.89 25.17
N THR A 466 8.15 -14.72 24.31
CA THR A 466 9.44 -15.37 24.55
C THR A 466 10.30 -15.39 23.29
N SER A 467 11.62 -15.43 23.48
CA SER A 467 12.58 -15.50 22.39
C SER A 467 13.00 -16.94 22.09
N TYR A 468 13.31 -17.24 20.84
CA TYR A 468 13.85 -18.53 20.42
C TYR A 468 15.27 -18.41 19.83
N THR A 469 16.05 -19.50 19.92
CA THR A 469 17.47 -19.53 19.55
C THR A 469 17.80 -20.76 18.71
N ALA A 470 19.07 -20.90 18.33
CA ALA A 470 19.58 -22.06 17.59
C ALA A 470 19.41 -23.41 18.30
N ASN A 471 19.05 -23.42 19.59
CA ASN A 471 18.77 -24.65 20.34
C ASN A 471 17.40 -25.27 20.01
N GLY A 472 16.63 -24.67 19.09
CA GLY A 472 15.37 -25.22 18.61
C GLY A 472 14.20 -25.12 19.60
N VAL A 473 13.18 -25.94 19.36
CA VAL A 473 11.99 -26.04 20.22
C VAL A 473 12.37 -26.76 21.52
N ARG A 474 11.93 -26.22 22.66
CA ARG A 474 12.24 -26.73 24.01
C ARG A 474 10.93 -27.08 24.71
N PRO A 475 10.92 -27.90 25.78
CA PRO A 475 9.70 -28.25 26.50
C PRO A 475 8.90 -27.03 26.99
N GLN A 476 9.58 -25.94 27.34
CA GLN A 476 8.94 -24.67 27.71
C GLN A 476 8.18 -24.06 26.52
N HIS A 477 8.74 -24.09 25.31
CA HIS A 477 8.05 -23.64 24.09
C HIS A 477 6.81 -24.50 23.83
N GLU A 478 6.92 -25.83 23.93
CA GLU A 478 5.79 -26.75 23.75
C GLU A 478 4.65 -26.48 24.73
N ASN A 479 4.97 -26.24 26.01
CA ASN A 479 3.98 -25.90 27.03
C ASN A 479 3.26 -24.59 26.69
N LEU A 480 4.01 -23.54 26.32
CA LEU A 480 3.44 -22.25 25.90
C LEU A 480 2.58 -22.39 24.65
N ILE A 481 3.04 -23.14 23.65
CA ILE A 481 2.29 -23.42 22.42
C ILE A 481 1.00 -24.18 22.73
N SER A 482 1.04 -25.17 23.64
CA SER A 482 -0.13 -25.94 24.05
C SER A 482 -1.20 -25.05 24.71
N ARG A 483 -0.78 -24.11 25.56
CA ARG A 483 -1.68 -23.19 26.28
C ARG A 483 -2.27 -22.07 25.44
N ALA A 484 -1.51 -21.53 24.48
CA ALA A 484 -1.93 -20.35 23.73
C ALA A 484 -3.14 -20.61 22.82
N GLY A 485 -4.02 -19.63 22.64
CA GLY A 485 -5.12 -19.67 21.66
C GLY A 485 -4.62 -19.51 20.22
N ALA A 486 -3.54 -18.74 20.03
CA ALA A 486 -2.88 -18.55 18.74
C ALA A 486 -1.38 -18.28 18.93
N VAL A 487 -0.59 -18.50 17.88
CA VAL A 487 0.88 -18.30 17.88
C VAL A 487 1.28 -17.35 16.75
N ILE A 488 2.05 -16.32 17.09
CA ILE A 488 2.77 -15.47 16.14
C ILE A 488 4.25 -15.81 16.21
N ILE A 489 4.86 -16.11 15.06
CA ILE A 489 6.29 -16.36 14.93
C ILE A 489 6.89 -15.24 14.08
N VAL A 490 7.83 -14.50 14.64
CA VAL A 490 8.60 -13.50 13.90
C VAL A 490 9.86 -14.15 13.35
N THR A 491 10.27 -13.80 12.13
CA THR A 491 11.54 -14.22 11.52
C THR A 491 12.29 -13.03 10.94
N ALA A 492 13.62 -13.11 10.95
CA ALA A 492 14.51 -12.12 10.37
C ALA A 492 15.63 -12.84 9.61
N ASP A 493 15.53 -12.84 8.28
CA ASP A 493 16.45 -13.49 7.36
C ASP A 493 16.62 -14.99 7.68
N ALA A 494 15.52 -15.72 7.83
CA ALA A 494 15.51 -17.15 8.13
C ALA A 494 16.23 -18.00 7.09
N ASN A 495 16.33 -17.55 5.83
CA ASN A 495 17.13 -18.23 4.80
C ASN A 495 18.64 -18.16 5.08
N ARG A 496 19.11 -17.09 5.74
CA ARG A 496 20.50 -16.96 6.20
C ARG A 496 20.69 -17.57 7.59
N ASN A 497 19.63 -17.61 8.38
CA ASN A 497 19.60 -18.12 9.74
C ASN A 497 18.77 -19.41 9.80
N LEU A 498 19.32 -20.51 9.26
CA LEU A 498 18.58 -21.77 9.06
C LEU A 498 17.89 -22.33 10.32
N TYR A 499 18.39 -22.01 11.51
CA TYR A 499 17.73 -22.38 12.75
C TYR A 499 16.33 -21.75 12.90
N GLN A 500 16.12 -20.52 12.40
CA GLN A 500 14.81 -19.87 12.40
C GLN A 500 13.87 -20.59 11.44
N ASN A 501 14.37 -21.05 10.29
CA ASN A 501 13.60 -21.84 9.34
C ASN A 501 13.12 -23.15 9.98
N GLY A 502 14.05 -23.92 10.58
CA GLY A 502 13.74 -25.16 11.27
C GLY A 502 12.79 -24.98 12.46
N PHE A 503 13.02 -23.96 13.29
CA PHE A 503 12.16 -23.64 14.42
C PHE A 503 10.73 -23.33 13.98
N THR A 504 10.57 -22.45 12.99
CA THR A 504 9.26 -22.02 12.49
C THR A 504 8.47 -23.19 11.91
N LYS A 505 9.12 -24.05 11.10
CA LYS A 505 8.48 -25.25 10.55
C LYS A 505 8.06 -26.23 11.64
N HIS A 506 8.91 -26.44 12.65
CA HIS A 506 8.60 -27.32 13.76
C HIS A 506 7.40 -26.81 14.57
N VAL A 507 7.35 -25.51 14.92
CA VAL A 507 6.19 -24.93 15.62
C VAL A 507 4.92 -25.02 14.78
N SER A 508 5.00 -24.70 13.48
CA SER A 508 3.85 -24.84 12.56
C SER A 508 3.37 -26.29 12.50
N MET A 509 4.26 -27.27 12.50
CA MET A 509 3.92 -28.69 12.52
C MET A 509 3.23 -29.08 13.83
N ILE A 510 3.75 -28.65 14.99
CA ILE A 510 3.14 -28.90 16.31
C ILE A 510 1.71 -28.35 16.36
N CYS A 511 1.49 -27.12 15.90
CA CYS A 511 0.17 -26.49 15.87
C CYS A 511 -0.81 -27.20 14.92
N ASN A 512 -0.31 -27.82 13.85
CA ASN A 512 -1.13 -28.56 12.88
C ASN A 512 -1.46 -30.00 13.33
N MET A 513 -0.81 -30.54 14.36
CA MET A 513 -0.94 -31.93 14.82
C MET A 513 -1.62 -32.07 16.19
N GLN A 514 -2.28 -31.02 16.71
CA GLN A 514 -2.98 -31.12 18.00
C GLN A 514 -4.32 -31.86 17.87
N TYR A 515 -4.66 -32.64 18.89
CA TYR A 515 -5.91 -33.39 19.01
C TYR A 515 -6.62 -33.00 20.30
N THR A 516 -7.96 -32.97 20.29
CA THR A 516 -8.78 -32.85 21.49
C THR A 516 -8.75 -34.15 22.31
N SER A 517 -9.16 -34.09 23.58
CA SER A 517 -9.29 -35.28 24.43
C SER A 517 -10.26 -36.33 23.86
N GLY A 518 -11.13 -35.96 22.91
CA GLY A 518 -12.03 -36.85 22.16
C GLY A 518 -11.45 -37.38 20.83
N GLY A 519 -10.19 -37.08 20.49
CA GLY A 519 -9.51 -37.56 19.29
C GLY A 519 -9.74 -36.73 18.01
N GLU A 520 -10.45 -35.61 18.09
CA GLU A 520 -10.65 -34.72 16.93
C GLU A 520 -9.44 -33.82 16.72
N LYS A 521 -9.01 -33.66 15.46
CA LYS A 521 -7.89 -32.79 15.09
C LYS A 521 -8.29 -31.33 15.27
N ARG A 522 -7.55 -30.58 16.10
CA ARG A 522 -7.72 -29.14 16.30
C ARG A 522 -6.49 -28.40 15.79
N GLU A 523 -6.61 -27.75 14.64
CA GLU A 523 -5.53 -26.91 14.10
C GLU A 523 -5.44 -25.60 14.90
N LYS A 524 -4.27 -25.33 15.48
CA LYS A 524 -4.03 -24.08 16.21
C LYS A 524 -3.61 -22.96 15.25
N PRO A 525 -4.23 -21.77 15.31
CA PRO A 525 -3.83 -20.64 14.47
C PRO A 525 -2.34 -20.28 14.61
N VAL A 526 -1.62 -20.25 13.48
CA VAL A 526 -0.21 -19.81 13.40
C VAL A 526 -0.06 -18.75 12.33
N ILE A 527 0.56 -17.63 12.71
CA ILE A 527 0.90 -16.53 11.81
C ILE A 527 2.40 -16.35 11.82
N VAL A 528 3.03 -16.37 10.64
CA VAL A 528 4.46 -16.11 10.48
C VAL A 528 4.67 -14.72 9.92
N ILE A 529 5.56 -13.95 10.53
CA ILE A 529 5.84 -12.56 10.18
C ILE A 529 7.33 -12.42 9.88
N ALA A 530 7.67 -12.19 8.60
CA ALA A 530 9.03 -11.86 8.22
C ALA A 530 9.25 -10.35 8.31
N VAL A 531 10.18 -9.94 9.19
CA VAL A 531 10.49 -8.53 9.42
C VAL A 531 11.71 -8.02 8.67
N SER A 532 12.30 -8.86 7.83
CA SER A 532 13.39 -8.50 6.93
C SER A 532 13.11 -9.14 5.57
N SER A 533 13.87 -10.14 5.15
CA SER A 533 13.66 -10.84 3.87
C SER A 533 12.24 -11.41 3.73
N PRO A 534 11.47 -11.00 2.69
CA PRO A 534 10.18 -11.63 2.39
C PRO A 534 10.34 -13.05 1.84
N TYR A 535 11.57 -13.45 1.47
CA TYR A 535 11.84 -14.74 0.87
C TYR A 535 11.94 -15.88 1.89
N ASP A 536 11.91 -15.58 3.20
CA ASP A 536 12.00 -16.56 4.28
C ASP A 536 10.98 -17.70 4.10
N PHE A 537 9.75 -17.35 3.77
CA PHE A 537 8.68 -18.31 3.51
C PHE A 537 7.80 -17.96 2.31
N ALA A 538 8.07 -16.90 1.52
CA ALA A 538 7.17 -16.49 0.41
C ALA A 538 6.71 -17.65 -0.49
N MET A 539 7.58 -18.61 -0.79
CA MET A 539 7.25 -19.77 -1.63
C MET A 539 6.87 -21.05 -0.85
N ASP A 540 7.05 -21.07 0.48
CA ASP A 540 6.78 -22.25 1.30
C ASP A 540 5.29 -22.35 1.69
N GLN A 541 4.58 -23.28 1.03
CA GLN A 541 3.14 -23.46 1.20
C GLN A 541 2.75 -24.14 2.53
N SER A 542 3.71 -24.67 3.30
CA SER A 542 3.44 -25.27 4.62
C SER A 542 3.02 -24.22 5.65
N ILE A 543 3.37 -22.96 5.44
CA ILE A 543 2.98 -21.84 6.29
C ILE A 543 1.67 -21.23 5.77
N GLY A 544 0.60 -21.32 6.56
CA GLY A 544 -0.76 -20.92 6.16
C GLY A 544 -0.98 -19.40 6.04
N THR A 545 -0.57 -18.65 7.06
CA THR A 545 -0.69 -17.19 7.11
C THR A 545 0.71 -16.56 7.23
N TYR A 546 1.07 -15.72 6.26
CA TYR A 546 2.42 -15.15 6.13
C TYR A 546 2.36 -13.65 5.79
N ILE A 547 3.06 -12.85 6.60
CA ILE A 547 3.08 -11.38 6.52
C ILE A 547 4.52 -10.91 6.39
N CYS A 548 4.75 -9.87 5.59
CA CYS A 548 6.06 -9.22 5.44
C CYS A 548 5.97 -7.74 5.84
N THR A 549 6.94 -7.28 6.64
CA THR A 549 7.07 -5.86 7.02
C THR A 549 8.30 -5.20 6.39
N TYR A 550 9.25 -5.97 5.85
CA TYR A 550 10.49 -5.53 5.18
C TYR A 550 11.48 -4.72 6.02
N ASP A 551 11.11 -4.38 7.26
CA ASP A 551 11.99 -3.94 8.33
C ASP A 551 11.30 -4.15 9.70
N PHE A 552 12.09 -4.03 10.77
CA PHE A 552 11.65 -4.12 12.17
C PHE A 552 11.79 -2.79 12.90
N THR A 553 11.60 -1.67 12.19
CA THR A 553 11.48 -0.36 12.83
C THR A 553 10.22 -0.26 13.68
N GLU A 554 10.21 0.61 14.67
CA GLU A 554 9.05 0.78 15.56
C GLU A 554 7.77 1.16 14.79
N THR A 555 7.90 1.99 13.75
CA THR A 555 6.78 2.40 12.90
C THR A 555 6.25 1.25 12.03
N ALA A 556 7.12 0.39 11.49
CA ALA A 556 6.68 -0.83 10.79
C ALA A 556 5.96 -1.80 11.73
N LEU A 557 6.50 -2.03 12.92
CA LEU A 557 5.90 -2.92 13.92
C LEU A 557 4.56 -2.37 14.42
N THR A 558 4.42 -1.06 14.56
CA THR A 558 3.14 -0.42 14.88
C THR A 558 2.12 -0.60 13.74
N SER A 559 2.55 -0.43 12.49
CA SER A 559 1.69 -0.63 11.31
C SER A 559 1.25 -2.09 11.18
N LEU A 560 2.15 -3.02 11.48
CA LEU A 560 1.87 -4.45 11.57
C LEU A 560 0.77 -4.75 12.60
N VAL A 561 0.85 -4.19 13.82
CA VAL A 561 -0.18 -4.40 14.86
C VAL A 561 -1.55 -3.93 14.36
N LYS A 562 -1.62 -2.78 13.68
CA LYS A 562 -2.88 -2.29 13.06
C LYS A 562 -3.43 -3.26 12.01
N VAL A 563 -2.56 -3.88 11.19
CA VAL A 563 -2.99 -4.92 10.23
C VAL A 563 -3.49 -6.17 10.94
N LEU A 564 -2.76 -6.64 11.97
CA LEU A 564 -3.14 -7.83 12.73
C LEU A 564 -4.52 -7.69 13.39
N TYR A 565 -4.92 -6.48 13.79
CA TYR A 565 -6.22 -6.20 14.42
C TYR A 565 -7.28 -5.60 13.48
N GLY A 566 -6.94 -5.37 12.20
CA GLY A 566 -7.90 -4.91 11.19
C GLY A 566 -8.19 -3.40 11.20
N ASP A 567 -7.44 -2.63 11.98
CA ASP A 567 -7.45 -1.16 11.98
C ASP A 567 -6.86 -0.60 10.67
N LEU A 568 -5.95 -1.35 10.07
CA LEU A 568 -5.33 -1.04 8.79
C LEU A 568 -5.56 -2.17 7.79
N THR A 569 -6.02 -1.83 6.60
CA THR A 569 -6.10 -2.80 5.49
C THR A 569 -4.72 -2.90 4.84
N PRO A 570 -4.12 -4.09 4.75
CA PRO A 570 -2.81 -4.25 4.12
C PRO A 570 -2.90 -3.93 2.63
N ALA A 571 -2.02 -3.06 2.15
CA ALA A 571 -1.96 -2.62 0.75
C ALA A 571 -0.70 -3.11 0.02
N GLY A 572 0.32 -3.56 0.77
CA GLY A 572 1.59 -3.96 0.20
C GLY A 572 1.47 -5.24 -0.63
N ALA A 573 2.30 -5.34 -1.66
CA ALA A 573 2.51 -6.52 -2.48
C ALA A 573 3.97 -6.96 -2.40
N LEU A 574 4.24 -8.26 -2.59
CA LEU A 574 5.64 -8.70 -2.76
C LEU A 574 6.22 -7.99 -3.99
N PRO A 575 7.40 -7.35 -3.89
CA PRO A 575 8.08 -6.79 -5.05
C PRO A 575 8.78 -7.89 -5.86
N GLY A 576 9.18 -7.54 -7.09
CA GLY A 576 10.00 -8.40 -7.95
C GLY A 576 9.25 -9.51 -8.69
N SER A 577 10.00 -10.54 -9.07
CA SER A 577 9.55 -11.66 -9.91
C SER A 577 8.43 -12.48 -9.26
N ILE A 578 8.43 -12.59 -7.91
CA ILE A 578 7.37 -13.27 -7.17
C ILE A 578 6.04 -12.52 -7.32
N SER A 579 6.08 -11.18 -7.36
CA SER A 579 4.92 -10.34 -7.70
C SER A 579 4.38 -10.69 -9.08
N GLN A 580 5.27 -10.82 -10.06
CA GLN A 580 4.89 -11.13 -11.43
C GLN A 580 4.33 -12.55 -11.54
N SER A 581 4.89 -13.54 -10.84
CA SER A 581 4.31 -14.89 -10.77
C SER A 581 2.93 -14.89 -10.09
N GLN A 582 2.75 -14.10 -9.02
CA GLN A 582 1.44 -13.89 -8.40
C GLN A 582 0.47 -13.08 -9.27
N LYS A 583 0.94 -12.14 -10.09
CA LYS A 583 0.16 -11.36 -11.09
C LYS A 583 -0.06 -12.14 -12.39
N LEU A 584 0.76 -13.13 -12.71
CA LEU A 584 0.55 -14.09 -13.80
C LEU A 584 -0.47 -15.14 -13.34
N SER A 585 -0.46 -15.52 -12.06
CA SER A 585 -1.50 -16.31 -11.40
C SER A 585 -2.81 -15.52 -11.22
N GLN A 586 -2.72 -14.25 -10.82
CA GLN A 586 -3.80 -13.26 -10.86
C GLN A 586 -3.69 -12.43 -12.13
N SER A 587 -3.58 -13.07 -13.30
CA SER A 587 -3.95 -12.32 -14.51
C SER A 587 -5.37 -11.83 -14.22
N LYS A 588 -5.63 -10.52 -14.35
CA LYS A 588 -7.00 -10.04 -14.38
C LYS A 588 -7.64 -10.73 -15.56
N GLN A 589 -8.23 -11.90 -15.33
CA GLN A 589 -8.86 -12.68 -16.38
C GLN A 589 -9.96 -11.77 -16.91
N HIS A 590 -9.77 -11.29 -18.13
CA HIS A 590 -10.79 -10.57 -18.86
C HIS A 590 -11.76 -11.64 -19.36
N TRP A 591 -12.81 -11.85 -18.58
CA TRP A 591 -13.86 -12.77 -18.98
C TRP A 591 -14.58 -12.21 -20.20
N LEU A 592 -14.91 -13.08 -21.14
CA LEU A 592 -15.80 -12.73 -22.23
C LEU A 592 -17.17 -12.37 -21.63
N VAL A 593 -17.53 -11.10 -21.76
CA VAL A 593 -18.85 -10.61 -21.35
C VAL A 593 -19.72 -10.51 -22.59
N GLU A 594 -20.81 -11.28 -22.59
CA GLU A 594 -21.80 -11.27 -23.66
C GLU A 594 -23.02 -10.44 -23.26
N ALA A 595 -23.73 -9.92 -24.25
CA ALA A 595 -25.07 -9.39 -24.01
C ALA A 595 -25.99 -10.55 -23.57
N PHE A 596 -26.80 -10.31 -22.55
CA PHE A 596 -27.85 -11.23 -22.13
C PHE A 596 -28.87 -11.39 -23.25
N ASN A 597 -29.24 -12.63 -23.53
CA ASN A 597 -30.29 -12.99 -24.47
C ASN A 597 -31.36 -13.80 -23.73
N GLU A 598 -32.61 -13.34 -23.78
CA GLU A 598 -33.72 -13.91 -23.00
C GLU A 598 -33.96 -15.40 -23.30
N GLU A 599 -33.99 -15.79 -24.58
CA GLU A 599 -34.22 -17.19 -24.97
C GLU A 599 -33.05 -18.10 -24.56
N ARG A 600 -31.82 -17.60 -24.67
CA ARG A 600 -30.60 -18.36 -24.40
C ARG A 600 -30.28 -18.50 -22.91
N ASP A 601 -30.41 -17.40 -22.16
CA ASP A 601 -29.75 -17.27 -20.85
C ASP A 601 -30.72 -17.34 -19.66
N SER A 602 -32.04 -17.18 -19.85
CA SER A 602 -33.00 -17.04 -18.73
C SER A 602 -33.00 -18.22 -17.76
N HIS A 603 -32.99 -19.45 -18.27
CA HIS A 603 -32.95 -20.65 -17.42
C HIS A 603 -31.66 -20.73 -16.59
N ALA A 604 -30.51 -20.47 -17.21
CA ALA A 604 -29.23 -20.50 -16.53
C ALA A 604 -29.08 -19.33 -15.54
N LEU A 605 -29.70 -18.19 -15.82
CA LEU A 605 -29.80 -17.06 -14.90
C LEU A 605 -30.66 -17.42 -13.68
N ASP A 606 -31.78 -18.12 -13.83
CA ASP A 606 -32.60 -18.60 -12.71
C ASP A 606 -31.81 -19.55 -11.79
N VAL A 607 -30.99 -20.43 -12.36
CA VAL A 607 -30.06 -21.29 -11.60
C VAL A 607 -29.03 -20.45 -10.83
N LEU A 608 -28.44 -19.45 -11.46
CA LEU A 608 -27.48 -18.55 -10.82
C LEU A 608 -28.13 -17.72 -9.68
N ILE A 609 -29.34 -17.22 -9.90
CA ILE A 609 -30.12 -16.47 -8.89
C ILE A 609 -30.32 -17.36 -7.66
N LYS A 610 -30.76 -18.61 -7.85
CA LYS A 610 -30.94 -19.57 -6.76
C LYS A 610 -29.63 -19.87 -6.04
N ALA A 611 -28.55 -20.18 -6.76
CA ALA A 611 -27.25 -20.44 -6.17
C ALA A 611 -26.71 -19.24 -5.37
N THR A 612 -26.97 -18.02 -5.84
CA THR A 612 -26.57 -16.79 -5.14
C THR A 612 -27.43 -16.56 -3.90
N ALA A 613 -28.74 -16.82 -3.96
CA ALA A 613 -29.64 -16.72 -2.84
C ALA A 613 -29.29 -17.72 -1.72
N ASP A 614 -29.01 -18.97 -2.09
CA ASP A 614 -28.68 -20.07 -1.16
C ASP A 614 -27.28 -19.92 -0.52
N GLY A 615 -26.38 -19.13 -1.12
CA GLY A 615 -25.01 -18.90 -0.64
C GLY A 615 -24.88 -17.96 0.58
N HIS A 616 -25.99 -17.55 1.20
CA HIS A 616 -26.01 -16.66 2.37
C HIS A 616 -25.98 -17.44 3.70
N THR A 617 -25.53 -16.78 4.77
CA THR A 617 -25.46 -17.36 6.12
C THR A 617 -26.84 -17.82 6.61
N PRO A 618 -26.98 -18.98 7.27
CA PRO A 618 -28.24 -19.42 7.85
C PRO A 618 -28.85 -18.35 8.76
N GLY A 619 -30.12 -17.97 8.52
CA GLY A 619 -30.87 -17.01 9.33
C GLY A 619 -31.18 -15.66 8.65
N PHE A 620 -30.55 -15.33 7.51
CA PHE A 620 -30.86 -14.13 6.74
C PHE A 620 -31.48 -14.48 5.38
N LYS A 621 -32.53 -13.76 4.99
CA LYS A 621 -33.17 -13.94 3.67
C LYS A 621 -32.47 -13.06 2.63
N SER A 622 -32.07 -13.66 1.51
CA SER A 622 -31.48 -12.93 0.38
C SER A 622 -32.52 -12.09 -0.35
N GLU A 623 -32.11 -10.92 -0.86
CA GLU A 623 -32.89 -10.04 -1.75
C GLU A 623 -33.32 -10.76 -3.04
N LEU A 624 -32.57 -11.78 -3.45
CA LEU A 624 -32.82 -12.58 -4.65
C LEU A 624 -33.75 -13.77 -4.42
N SER A 625 -34.16 -14.05 -3.17
CA SER A 625 -34.86 -15.29 -2.77
C SER A 625 -36.16 -15.60 -3.53
N SER A 626 -36.78 -14.59 -4.14
CA SER A 626 -38.03 -14.69 -4.90
C SER A 626 -37.93 -14.06 -6.29
N ALA A 627 -36.73 -13.64 -6.69
CA ALA A 627 -36.47 -13.10 -8.00
C ALA A 627 -36.36 -14.22 -9.04
N SER A 628 -36.69 -13.89 -10.28
CA SER A 628 -36.37 -14.71 -11.46
C SER A 628 -35.69 -13.85 -12.51
N SER A 629 -35.23 -14.47 -13.58
CA SER A 629 -34.74 -13.83 -14.80
C SER A 629 -35.71 -12.73 -15.29
N ASN A 630 -37.02 -13.02 -15.29
CA ASN A 630 -38.07 -12.06 -15.66
C ASN A 630 -38.14 -10.83 -14.74
N SER A 631 -37.74 -10.93 -13.46
CA SER A 631 -37.75 -9.79 -12.55
C SER A 631 -36.79 -8.66 -12.96
N PHE A 632 -35.87 -8.94 -13.90
CA PHE A 632 -34.92 -7.97 -14.44
C PHE A 632 -35.33 -7.38 -15.80
N LEU A 633 -36.42 -7.85 -16.42
CA LEU A 633 -36.80 -7.49 -17.79
C LEU A 633 -38.02 -6.56 -17.80
N LEU A 634 -37.80 -5.24 -17.81
CA LEU A 634 -38.84 -4.23 -17.71
C LEU A 634 -39.71 -4.13 -18.97
N ARG A 635 -39.14 -4.41 -20.15
CA ARG A 635 -39.84 -4.38 -21.44
C ARG A 635 -40.58 -3.05 -21.69
N ASN A 636 -39.99 -1.95 -21.21
CA ASN A 636 -40.57 -0.61 -21.32
C ASN A 636 -39.83 0.20 -22.41
N PRO A 637 -40.52 0.75 -23.43
CA PRO A 637 -39.88 1.51 -24.52
C PRO A 637 -39.17 2.80 -24.06
N ASP A 638 -39.54 3.36 -22.90
CA ASP A 638 -38.93 4.57 -22.32
C ASP A 638 -37.65 4.26 -21.52
N ILE A 639 -37.34 2.97 -21.31
CA ILE A 639 -36.16 2.50 -20.58
C ILE A 639 -35.30 1.64 -21.51
N LEU A 640 -34.06 2.03 -21.78
CA LEU A 640 -33.16 1.20 -22.58
C LEU A 640 -32.46 0.18 -21.69
N GLU A 641 -32.67 -1.09 -22.00
CA GLU A 641 -32.09 -2.23 -21.27
C GLU A 641 -30.86 -2.76 -22.00
N ALA A 642 -29.79 -3.06 -21.26
CA ALA A 642 -28.61 -3.75 -21.79
C ALA A 642 -27.97 -4.60 -20.68
N HIS A 643 -28.45 -5.82 -20.51
CA HIS A 643 -27.94 -6.71 -19.48
C HIS A 643 -26.80 -7.58 -20.03
N PHE A 644 -25.97 -8.09 -19.13
CA PHE A 644 -24.74 -8.79 -19.46
C PHE A 644 -24.57 -10.06 -18.66
N VAL A 645 -23.98 -11.07 -19.31
CA VAL A 645 -23.64 -12.35 -18.70
C VAL A 645 -22.19 -12.73 -18.96
N VAL A 646 -21.61 -13.45 -18.02
CA VAL A 646 -20.43 -14.28 -18.25
C VAL A 646 -20.90 -15.72 -18.20
N ARG A 647 -20.77 -16.45 -19.31
CA ARG A 647 -21.21 -17.84 -19.42
C ARG A 647 -20.09 -18.76 -19.88
N ASN A 648 -20.24 -20.04 -19.55
CA ASN A 648 -19.46 -21.10 -20.17
C ASN A 648 -20.18 -21.54 -21.45
N SER A 649 -19.55 -21.32 -22.61
CA SER A 649 -20.13 -21.64 -23.91
C SER A 649 -20.38 -23.14 -24.13
N SER A 650 -19.66 -24.01 -23.42
CA SER A 650 -19.79 -25.47 -23.55
C SER A 650 -20.87 -26.04 -22.65
N THR A 651 -21.01 -25.54 -21.41
CA THR A 651 -22.00 -26.05 -20.45
C THR A 651 -23.28 -25.22 -20.39
N GLN A 652 -23.33 -24.07 -21.07
CA GLN A 652 -24.38 -23.05 -20.98
C GLN A 652 -24.64 -22.52 -19.56
N ALA A 653 -23.68 -22.73 -18.63
CA ALA A 653 -23.81 -22.23 -17.27
C ALA A 653 -23.44 -20.74 -17.23
N VAL A 654 -24.27 -19.93 -16.57
CA VAL A 654 -23.99 -18.50 -16.33
C VAL A 654 -23.26 -18.36 -15.00
N TYR A 655 -22.06 -17.80 -15.03
CA TYR A 655 -21.22 -17.58 -13.84
C TYR A 655 -21.39 -16.21 -13.21
N GLY A 656 -21.93 -15.23 -13.95
CA GLY A 656 -22.25 -13.93 -13.41
C GLY A 656 -23.21 -13.15 -14.32
N PHE A 657 -23.97 -12.25 -13.71
CA PHE A 657 -24.98 -11.43 -14.36
C PHE A 657 -24.90 -9.99 -13.90
N CYS A 658 -25.16 -9.06 -14.81
CA CYS A 658 -25.27 -7.63 -14.52
C CYS A 658 -26.42 -7.02 -15.30
N SER A 659 -27.39 -6.42 -14.60
CA SER A 659 -28.49 -5.69 -15.21
C SER A 659 -28.21 -4.19 -15.27
N THR A 660 -28.39 -3.60 -16.44
CA THR A 660 -28.33 -2.16 -16.65
C THR A 660 -29.58 -1.59 -17.29
N TYR A 661 -29.92 -0.36 -16.89
CA TYR A 661 -31.09 0.39 -17.36
C TYR A 661 -30.68 1.83 -17.66
N PHE A 662 -31.22 2.43 -18.71
CA PHE A 662 -31.08 3.86 -18.99
C PHE A 662 -32.44 4.51 -19.10
N PHE A 663 -32.76 5.38 -18.14
CA PHE A 663 -34.02 6.11 -18.07
C PHE A 663 -33.92 7.39 -18.91
N LYS A 664 -34.56 7.39 -20.09
CA LYS A 664 -34.47 8.50 -21.06
C LYS A 664 -34.95 9.83 -20.48
N ALA A 665 -36.02 9.79 -19.67
CA ALA A 665 -36.64 10.99 -19.09
C ALA A 665 -35.70 11.78 -18.17
N THR A 666 -34.80 11.10 -17.45
CA THR A 666 -33.88 11.74 -16.50
C THR A 666 -32.43 11.77 -16.96
N GLY A 667 -32.06 10.96 -17.96
CA GLY A 667 -30.67 10.74 -18.34
C GLY A 667 -29.89 9.94 -17.29
N THR A 668 -30.56 9.09 -16.52
CA THR A 668 -29.94 8.27 -15.46
C THR A 668 -29.57 6.90 -16.02
N GLY A 669 -28.28 6.57 -16.01
CA GLY A 669 -27.78 5.21 -16.21
C GLY A 669 -27.70 4.45 -14.89
N VAL A 670 -28.25 3.24 -14.85
CA VAL A 670 -28.38 2.45 -13.61
C VAL A 670 -27.72 1.10 -13.80
N ILE A 671 -26.92 0.68 -12.82
CA ILE A 671 -26.59 -0.73 -12.61
C ILE A 671 -27.55 -1.24 -11.54
N GLY A 672 -28.57 -1.99 -11.95
CA GLY A 672 -29.63 -2.42 -11.04
C GLY A 672 -29.26 -3.63 -10.22
N ALA A 673 -28.46 -4.55 -10.77
CA ALA A 673 -27.93 -5.68 -10.03
C ALA A 673 -26.60 -6.14 -10.62
N ILE A 674 -25.72 -6.63 -9.77
CA ILE A 674 -24.54 -7.37 -10.19
C ILE A 674 -24.25 -8.49 -9.19
N PHE A 675 -24.22 -9.73 -9.67
CA PHE A 675 -23.93 -10.88 -8.84
C PHE A 675 -23.21 -11.98 -9.63
N VAL A 676 -22.43 -12.77 -8.89
CA VAL A 676 -21.54 -13.81 -9.41
C VAL A 676 -21.73 -15.05 -8.57
N ASP A 677 -21.71 -16.20 -9.24
CA ASP A 677 -21.80 -17.53 -8.64
C ASP A 677 -20.83 -17.61 -7.44
N PRO A 678 -21.31 -17.96 -6.23
CA PRO A 678 -20.47 -18.00 -5.04
C PRO A 678 -19.18 -18.81 -5.18
N SER A 679 -19.21 -19.91 -5.93
CA SER A 679 -18.05 -20.78 -6.19
C SER A 679 -17.05 -20.19 -7.20
N ARG A 680 -17.45 -19.17 -7.97
CA ARG A 680 -16.65 -18.51 -9.01
C ARG A 680 -16.24 -17.08 -8.64
N ARG A 681 -16.54 -16.62 -7.41
CA ARG A 681 -16.09 -15.30 -6.92
C ARG A 681 -14.56 -15.26 -6.84
N LYS A 682 -14.00 -14.03 -6.85
CA LYS A 682 -12.55 -13.75 -6.91
C LYS A 682 -11.84 -14.13 -8.23
N LEU A 683 -12.59 -14.48 -9.27
CA LEU A 683 -12.05 -14.73 -10.62
C LEU A 683 -12.16 -13.51 -11.55
N SER A 684 -12.39 -12.29 -11.04
CA SER A 684 -12.57 -11.06 -11.86
C SER A 684 -13.82 -11.01 -12.78
N ILE A 685 -14.75 -11.96 -12.64
CA ILE A 685 -16.03 -11.98 -13.37
C ILE A 685 -16.84 -10.69 -13.12
N GLY A 686 -17.04 -10.32 -11.84
CA GLY A 686 -17.79 -9.11 -11.47
C GLY A 686 -17.15 -7.82 -11.98
N HIS A 687 -15.81 -7.76 -12.02
CA HIS A 687 -15.09 -6.61 -12.59
C HIS A 687 -15.31 -6.50 -14.11
N SER A 688 -15.25 -7.63 -14.82
CA SER A 688 -15.49 -7.68 -16.26
C SER A 688 -16.91 -7.23 -16.61
N LEU A 689 -17.92 -7.73 -15.86
CA LEU A 689 -19.32 -7.35 -15.99
C LEU A 689 -19.54 -5.85 -15.73
N HIS A 690 -18.99 -5.32 -14.63
CA HIS A 690 -19.09 -3.90 -14.28
C HIS A 690 -18.47 -2.98 -15.35
N ASN A 691 -17.27 -3.29 -15.83
CA ASN A 691 -16.62 -2.50 -16.87
C ASN A 691 -17.44 -2.47 -18.17
N ARG A 692 -18.00 -3.62 -18.58
CA ARG A 692 -18.88 -3.69 -19.76
C ARG A 692 -20.15 -2.87 -19.57
N ALA A 693 -20.75 -2.92 -18.38
CA ALA A 693 -21.93 -2.14 -18.01
C ALA A 693 -21.67 -0.63 -18.11
N ILE A 694 -20.61 -0.13 -17.46
CA ILE A 694 -20.27 1.30 -17.49
C ILE A 694 -19.99 1.78 -18.91
N ARG A 695 -19.18 1.04 -19.69
CA ARG A 695 -18.87 1.41 -21.09
C ARG A 695 -20.13 1.50 -21.94
N THR A 696 -21.08 0.59 -21.76
CA THR A 696 -22.33 0.59 -22.53
C THR A 696 -23.24 1.75 -22.13
N LEU A 697 -23.32 2.06 -20.84
CA LEU A 697 -24.11 3.19 -20.38
C LEU A 697 -23.49 4.55 -20.78
N LEU A 698 -22.16 4.68 -20.77
CA LEU A 698 -21.45 5.88 -21.25
C LEU A 698 -21.72 6.18 -22.73
N GLN A 699 -22.04 5.17 -23.53
CA GLN A 699 -22.38 5.32 -24.95
C GLN A 699 -23.83 5.77 -25.18
N ARG A 700 -24.64 5.95 -24.12
CA ARG A 700 -26.03 6.41 -24.25
C ARG A 700 -26.10 7.92 -24.39
N ASP A 701 -26.73 8.37 -25.47
CA ASP A 701 -26.99 9.79 -25.71
C ASP A 701 -27.84 10.37 -24.58
N GLY A 702 -27.40 11.50 -24.02
CA GLY A 702 -28.09 12.20 -22.95
C GLY A 702 -27.87 11.64 -21.54
N ILE A 703 -26.87 10.78 -21.32
CA ILE A 703 -26.49 10.36 -19.98
C ILE A 703 -25.94 11.52 -19.15
N LYS A 704 -26.50 11.71 -17.96
CA LYS A 704 -26.15 12.80 -17.02
C LYS A 704 -25.57 12.26 -15.73
N ARG A 705 -26.07 11.11 -15.26
CA ARG A 705 -25.71 10.54 -13.96
C ARG A 705 -25.72 9.02 -13.99
N PHE A 706 -24.95 8.43 -13.09
CA PHE A 706 -24.93 7.02 -12.78
C PHE A 706 -25.52 6.74 -11.41
N GLN A 707 -26.15 5.57 -11.26
CA GLN A 707 -26.71 5.09 -10.01
C GLN A 707 -26.44 3.59 -9.81
N LEU A 708 -26.07 3.21 -8.59
CA LEU A 708 -26.09 1.83 -8.12
C LEU A 708 -27.42 1.52 -7.44
N GLY A 709 -28.06 0.44 -7.89
CA GLY A 709 -29.39 0.06 -7.45
C GLY A 709 -30.49 0.78 -8.23
N SER A 710 -31.66 0.15 -8.29
CA SER A 710 -32.83 0.66 -9.00
C SER A 710 -34.07 0.62 -8.12
N ARG A 711 -35.02 1.50 -8.45
CA ARG A 711 -36.39 1.46 -7.91
C ARG A 711 -37.34 0.66 -8.81
N LEU A 712 -36.95 0.48 -10.08
CA LEU A 712 -37.66 -0.34 -11.05
C LEU A 712 -36.60 -1.06 -11.90
N PRO A 713 -36.39 -2.37 -11.72
CA PRO A 713 -37.00 -3.22 -10.70
C PRO A 713 -36.45 -2.95 -9.28
N SER A 714 -37.29 -3.12 -8.28
CA SER A 714 -36.96 -2.91 -6.86
C SER A 714 -36.42 -4.20 -6.22
N ILE A 715 -35.21 -4.59 -6.66
CA ILE A 715 -34.50 -5.78 -6.14
C ILE A 715 -33.35 -5.35 -5.24
N TYR A 716 -32.40 -4.60 -5.81
CA TYR A 716 -31.34 -3.94 -5.06
C TYR A 716 -31.57 -2.43 -5.17
N LEU A 717 -31.84 -1.77 -4.04
CA LEU A 717 -31.98 -0.31 -4.00
C LEU A 717 -30.62 0.42 -3.93
N GLY A 718 -29.54 -0.33 -3.73
CA GLY A 718 -28.19 0.16 -3.59
C GLY A 718 -27.24 -0.97 -3.15
N ILE A 719 -26.15 -0.63 -2.48
CA ILE A 719 -25.22 -1.60 -1.89
C ILE A 719 -25.85 -2.17 -0.61
N PRO A 720 -26.07 -3.50 -0.48
CA PRO A 720 -26.67 -4.09 0.72
C PRO A 720 -25.90 -3.78 2.01
N THR A 721 -26.61 -3.47 3.11
CA THR A 721 -26.00 -3.10 4.41
C THR A 721 -26.27 -4.07 5.55
N SER A 722 -27.12 -5.08 5.36
CA SER A 722 -27.59 -5.99 6.42
C SER A 722 -26.48 -6.84 7.08
N HIS A 723 -25.31 -6.99 6.44
CA HIS A 723 -24.16 -7.71 6.97
C HIS A 723 -22.93 -6.80 7.12
N GLY A 724 -22.49 -6.53 8.36
CA GLY A 724 -21.38 -5.58 8.62
C GLY A 724 -20.06 -5.90 7.90
N GLY A 725 -19.64 -7.18 7.89
CA GLY A 725 -18.41 -7.61 7.20
C GLY A 725 -18.52 -7.58 5.67
N GLU A 726 -19.69 -7.89 5.12
CA GLU A 726 -19.95 -7.84 3.68
C GLU A 726 -20.16 -6.41 3.17
N ARG A 727 -20.81 -5.56 3.97
CA ARG A 727 -21.00 -4.12 3.70
C ARG A 727 -19.66 -3.44 3.47
N LYS A 728 -18.68 -3.61 4.38
CA LYS A 728 -17.34 -3.01 4.23
C LYS A 728 -16.65 -3.50 2.95
N ARG A 729 -16.76 -4.80 2.65
CA ARG A 729 -16.21 -5.41 1.43
C ARG A 729 -16.84 -4.86 0.16
N LEU A 730 -18.17 -4.81 0.07
CA LEU A 730 -18.89 -4.32 -1.12
C LEU A 730 -18.68 -2.82 -1.32
N ARG A 731 -18.74 -2.02 -0.24
CA ARG A 731 -18.41 -0.58 -0.29
C ARG A 731 -16.99 -0.35 -0.82
N SER A 732 -16.02 -1.09 -0.31
CA SER A 732 -14.62 -0.99 -0.79
C SER A 732 -14.50 -1.46 -2.24
N TRP A 733 -15.18 -2.53 -2.63
CA TRP A 733 -15.16 -3.02 -4.01
C TRP A 733 -15.70 -1.99 -4.99
N PHE A 734 -16.88 -1.41 -4.74
CA PHE A 734 -17.43 -0.35 -5.59
C PHE A 734 -16.59 0.94 -5.56
N ALA A 735 -16.03 1.31 -4.41
CA ALA A 735 -15.12 2.47 -4.32
C ALA A 735 -13.87 2.29 -5.20
N ASN A 736 -13.26 1.11 -5.17
CA ASN A 736 -12.10 0.77 -6.01
C ASN A 736 -12.43 0.75 -7.52
N LEU A 737 -13.72 0.65 -7.88
CA LEU A 737 -14.18 0.73 -9.27
C LEU A 737 -14.49 2.16 -9.71
N GLY A 738 -14.38 3.16 -8.82
CA GLY A 738 -14.64 4.57 -9.13
C GLY A 738 -15.95 5.14 -8.59
N TRP A 739 -16.75 4.36 -7.85
CA TRP A 739 -17.97 4.87 -7.23
C TRP A 739 -17.67 5.67 -5.95
N ASN A 740 -18.23 6.87 -5.81
CA ASN A 740 -18.09 7.66 -4.59
C ASN A 740 -19.04 7.16 -3.48
N THR A 741 -18.65 6.11 -2.78
CA THR A 741 -19.44 5.52 -1.69
C THR A 741 -19.49 6.40 -0.43
N ALA A 742 -18.67 7.45 -0.33
CA ALA A 742 -18.70 8.38 0.79
C ALA A 742 -19.96 9.28 0.81
N LEU A 743 -20.57 9.51 -0.37
CA LEU A 743 -21.80 10.29 -0.54
C LEU A 743 -23.05 9.40 -0.69
N SER A 744 -23.00 8.18 -0.15
CA SER A 744 -24.13 7.24 -0.23
C SER A 744 -25.30 7.65 0.66
N ARG A 745 -26.53 7.39 0.22
CA ARG A 745 -27.76 7.62 0.98
C ARG A 745 -28.33 6.30 1.50
N SER A 746 -28.76 6.28 2.76
CA SER A 746 -29.39 5.08 3.34
C SER A 746 -30.79 4.91 2.75
N VAL A 747 -31.13 3.73 2.27
CA VAL A 747 -32.45 3.40 1.73
C VAL A 747 -32.84 1.99 2.14
N CYS A 748 -34.13 1.70 2.24
CA CYS A 748 -34.60 0.37 2.62
C CYS A 748 -35.98 0.02 2.05
N SER A 749 -36.29 -1.26 2.05
CA SER A 749 -37.66 -1.75 1.95
C SER A 749 -38.16 -2.16 3.34
N MET A 750 -39.44 -1.94 3.63
CA MET A 750 -40.05 -2.29 4.92
C MET A 750 -41.30 -3.16 4.74
N VAL A 751 -41.65 -3.95 5.75
CA VAL A 751 -42.83 -4.83 5.73
C VAL A 751 -43.63 -4.69 7.02
N ALA A 752 -44.95 -4.51 6.88
CA ALA A 752 -45.91 -4.62 7.97
C ALA A 752 -46.67 -5.94 7.82
N ARG A 753 -46.80 -6.69 8.92
CA ARG A 753 -47.50 -7.98 8.98
C ARG A 753 -48.72 -7.90 9.90
N ASN A 754 -49.56 -8.93 9.86
CA ASN A 754 -50.75 -9.05 10.71
C ASN A 754 -51.75 -7.90 10.53
N LEU A 755 -51.95 -7.45 9.27
CA LEU A 755 -52.87 -6.36 8.97
C LEU A 755 -54.31 -6.64 9.38
N SER A 756 -54.72 -7.90 9.44
CA SER A 756 -56.04 -8.32 9.92
C SER A 756 -56.35 -7.74 11.32
N THR A 757 -55.40 -7.81 12.25
CA THR A 757 -55.52 -7.29 13.63
C THR A 757 -54.97 -5.87 13.80
N TRP A 758 -54.28 -5.34 12.80
CA TRP A 758 -53.68 -4.01 12.84
C TRP A 758 -54.71 -2.87 13.02
N THR A 759 -54.36 -1.90 13.86
CA THR A 759 -55.12 -0.65 14.04
C THR A 759 -54.19 0.56 13.96
N PRO A 760 -54.65 1.72 13.46
CA PRO A 760 -53.83 2.93 13.38
C PRO A 760 -53.34 3.38 14.77
N PRO A 761 -52.09 3.86 14.91
CA PRO A 761 -51.56 4.36 16.16
C PRO A 761 -52.44 5.48 16.79
N PRO A 762 -52.59 5.51 18.13
CA PRO A 762 -53.36 6.55 18.82
C PRO A 762 -52.83 7.96 18.49
N GLY A 763 -53.73 8.91 18.21
CA GLY A 763 -53.37 10.31 17.90
C GLY A 763 -53.05 10.58 16.41
N MET A 764 -52.78 9.55 15.60
CA MET A 764 -52.50 9.72 14.16
C MET A 764 -53.66 10.37 13.40
N ALA A 765 -54.91 10.02 13.73
CA ALA A 765 -56.08 10.65 13.11
C ALA A 765 -56.17 12.16 13.36
N LYS A 766 -55.73 12.64 14.54
CA LYS A 766 -55.65 14.09 14.86
C LYS A 766 -54.48 14.75 14.13
N SER A 767 -53.33 14.08 14.06
CA SER A 767 -52.15 14.55 13.32
C SER A 767 -52.41 14.66 11.81
N LEU A 768 -53.29 13.84 11.25
CA LEU A 768 -53.65 13.94 9.82
C LEU A 768 -54.62 15.08 9.53
N GLN A 769 -55.45 15.46 10.49
CA GLN A 769 -56.25 16.68 10.37
C GLN A 769 -55.39 17.94 10.38
N SER A 770 -54.23 17.94 11.08
CA SER A 770 -53.29 19.07 11.06
C SER A 770 -52.45 19.16 9.78
N ALA A 771 -52.33 18.08 9.00
CA ALA A 771 -51.62 18.07 7.73
C ALA A 771 -52.27 18.94 6.64
N GLY A 772 -53.54 19.35 6.83
CA GLY A 772 -54.22 20.33 5.97
C GLY A 772 -54.35 19.92 4.51
N ALA A 773 -54.48 18.61 4.22
CA ALA A 773 -54.60 18.06 2.87
C ALA A 773 -55.84 17.15 2.73
N ASP A 774 -56.50 17.23 1.57
CA ASP A 774 -57.59 16.35 1.19
C ASP A 774 -57.05 15.14 0.42
N PHE A 775 -57.49 13.94 0.79
CA PHE A 775 -57.01 12.71 0.19
C PHE A 775 -58.08 12.04 -0.68
N ASP A 776 -57.68 11.55 -1.86
CA ASP A 776 -58.50 10.66 -2.67
C ASP A 776 -57.67 9.51 -3.27
N LEU A 777 -58.37 8.46 -3.71
CA LEU A 777 -57.80 7.31 -4.38
C LEU A 777 -58.38 7.25 -5.79
N VAL A 778 -57.49 7.27 -6.79
CA VAL A 778 -57.84 7.30 -8.20
C VAL A 778 -57.24 6.13 -8.97
N TYR A 779 -57.84 5.83 -10.12
CA TYR A 779 -57.51 4.68 -10.96
C TYR A 779 -57.48 5.10 -12.42
N GLY A 780 -56.55 4.56 -13.19
CA GLY A 780 -56.53 4.70 -14.65
C GLY A 780 -56.04 6.05 -15.18
N TRP A 781 -55.94 6.13 -16.50
CA TRP A 781 -55.31 7.22 -17.24
C TRP A 781 -56.05 8.57 -17.17
N ASP A 782 -57.32 8.59 -16.76
CA ASP A 782 -58.12 9.82 -16.63
C ASP A 782 -57.48 10.85 -15.68
N TYR A 783 -56.62 10.38 -14.76
CA TYR A 783 -55.91 11.20 -13.78
C TYR A 783 -54.41 11.37 -14.09
N ALA A 784 -53.96 10.91 -15.26
CA ALA A 784 -52.54 10.83 -15.60
C ALA A 784 -51.87 12.21 -15.66
N THR A 785 -52.48 13.18 -16.34
CA THR A 785 -51.91 14.52 -16.52
C THR A 785 -51.52 15.19 -15.20
N PRO A 786 -52.44 15.40 -14.23
CA PRO A 786 -52.07 16.07 -12.98
C PRO A 786 -51.05 15.26 -12.17
N VAL A 787 -51.13 13.93 -12.17
CA VAL A 787 -50.20 13.06 -11.43
C VAL A 787 -48.79 13.11 -12.04
N LEU A 788 -48.67 12.96 -13.35
CA LEU A 788 -47.38 12.97 -14.05
C LEU A 788 -46.73 14.36 -14.02
N ASP A 789 -47.52 15.43 -14.09
CA ASP A 789 -47.01 16.80 -13.90
C ASP A 789 -46.47 17.03 -12.49
N HIS A 790 -47.17 16.52 -11.46
CA HIS A 790 -46.69 16.55 -10.07
C HIS A 790 -45.36 15.82 -9.92
N ILE A 791 -45.25 14.61 -10.49
CA ILE A 791 -44.02 13.80 -10.43
C ILE A 791 -42.88 14.50 -11.16
N LYS A 792 -43.12 15.00 -12.37
CA LYS A 792 -42.12 15.71 -13.18
C LYS A 792 -41.60 16.96 -12.45
N THR A 793 -42.46 17.64 -11.71
CA THR A 793 -42.10 18.86 -10.97
C THR A 793 -41.34 18.55 -9.68
N ASN A 794 -41.73 17.50 -8.96
CA ASN A 794 -41.27 17.24 -7.59
C ASN A 794 -40.31 16.04 -7.46
N ASN A 795 -39.99 15.31 -8.54
CA ASN A 795 -39.07 14.17 -8.51
C ASN A 795 -38.07 14.17 -9.70
N ARG A 796 -36.78 13.94 -9.41
CA ARG A 796 -35.69 13.93 -10.40
C ARG A 796 -35.08 12.54 -10.66
N GLN A 797 -35.72 11.47 -10.20
CA GLN A 797 -35.15 10.11 -10.12
C GLN A 797 -35.93 9.05 -10.91
N GLY A 798 -36.68 9.45 -11.94
CA GLY A 798 -37.23 8.49 -12.92
C GLY A 798 -38.48 7.74 -12.45
N LEU A 799 -39.15 8.21 -11.40
CA LEU A 799 -40.36 7.56 -10.86
C LEU A 799 -41.58 7.60 -11.78
N ALA A 800 -41.56 8.42 -12.83
CA ALA A 800 -42.68 8.54 -13.77
C ALA A 800 -43.09 7.18 -14.37
N GLU A 801 -42.13 6.29 -14.60
CA GLU A 801 -42.40 4.96 -15.18
C GLU A 801 -43.20 4.06 -14.24
N VAL A 802 -42.93 4.09 -12.92
CA VAL A 802 -43.71 3.35 -11.92
C VAL A 802 -45.18 3.82 -11.92
N TYR A 803 -45.39 5.14 -11.98
CA TYR A 803 -46.73 5.70 -12.02
C TYR A 803 -47.45 5.43 -13.34
N LYS A 804 -46.76 5.46 -14.49
CA LYS A 804 -47.33 5.06 -15.79
C LYS A 804 -47.78 3.60 -15.77
N MET A 805 -46.98 2.70 -15.18
CA MET A 805 -47.37 1.30 -15.03
C MET A 805 -48.60 1.14 -14.13
N ALA A 806 -48.66 1.87 -13.01
CA ALA A 806 -49.84 1.87 -12.14
C ALA A 806 -51.09 2.43 -12.83
N LEU A 807 -50.96 3.49 -13.62
CA LEU A 807 -52.06 4.08 -14.41
C LEU A 807 -52.54 3.14 -15.53
N ALA A 808 -51.64 2.33 -16.09
CA ALA A 808 -51.95 1.36 -17.13
C ALA A 808 -52.65 0.09 -16.62
N ASP A 809 -52.59 -0.20 -15.31
CA ASP A 809 -53.21 -1.36 -14.68
C ASP A 809 -54.22 -0.95 -13.58
N PRO A 810 -55.35 -0.31 -13.95
CA PRO A 810 -56.34 0.19 -12.98
C PRO A 810 -57.05 -0.92 -12.20
N SER A 811 -56.98 -2.18 -12.66
CA SER A 811 -57.56 -3.33 -11.97
C SER A 811 -56.76 -3.77 -10.75
N ALA A 812 -55.43 -3.59 -10.79
CA ALA A 812 -54.53 -4.08 -9.75
C ALA A 812 -53.74 -2.97 -9.05
N CYS A 813 -53.70 -1.76 -9.63
CA CYS A 813 -53.02 -0.60 -9.09
C CYS A 813 -53.97 0.57 -8.85
N GLY A 814 -53.61 1.45 -7.92
CA GLY A 814 -54.31 2.72 -7.66
C GLY A 814 -53.35 3.78 -7.16
N ILE A 815 -53.73 5.06 -7.23
CA ILE A 815 -52.88 6.17 -6.80
C ILE A 815 -53.61 6.96 -5.73
N ILE A 816 -53.03 7.02 -4.52
CA ILE A 816 -53.51 7.94 -3.50
C ILE A 816 -52.89 9.31 -3.75
N ARG A 817 -53.72 10.34 -3.74
CA ARG A 817 -53.31 11.72 -3.92
C ARG A 817 -53.66 12.53 -2.67
N ALA A 818 -52.75 13.41 -2.28
CA ALA A 818 -52.98 14.46 -1.31
C ALA A 818 -53.08 15.80 -2.06
N LYS A 819 -54.18 16.50 -1.87
CA LYS A 819 -54.51 17.77 -2.50
C LYS A 819 -54.55 18.87 -1.46
N ARG A 820 -54.09 20.05 -1.84
CA ARG A 820 -54.28 21.25 -1.05
C ARG A 820 -55.76 21.69 -1.10
N PRO A 821 -56.45 21.87 0.03
CA PRO A 821 -57.89 22.22 0.05
C PRO A 821 -58.22 23.56 -0.61
N GLN A 822 -57.27 24.52 -0.63
CA GLN A 822 -57.51 25.86 -1.16
C GLN A 822 -57.62 25.91 -2.70
N ASP A 823 -56.79 25.15 -3.42
CA ASP A 823 -56.64 25.23 -4.87
C ASP A 823 -56.72 23.88 -5.59
N GLY A 824 -56.84 22.78 -4.85
CA GLY A 824 -56.89 21.42 -5.39
C GLY A 824 -55.55 20.90 -5.94
N SER A 825 -54.46 21.66 -5.80
CA SER A 825 -53.14 21.27 -6.31
C SER A 825 -52.60 20.03 -5.60
N LEU A 826 -51.90 19.16 -6.33
CA LEU A 826 -51.28 17.99 -5.74
C LEU A 826 -50.06 18.38 -4.90
N VAL A 827 -50.05 17.93 -3.66
CA VAL A 827 -48.95 18.13 -2.71
C VAL A 827 -48.28 16.82 -2.31
N GLY A 828 -48.92 15.67 -2.58
CA GLY A 828 -48.34 14.36 -2.35
C GLY A 828 -49.04 13.26 -3.16
N THR A 829 -48.30 12.22 -3.56
CA THR A 829 -48.86 11.03 -4.22
C THR A 829 -48.14 9.77 -3.78
N VAL A 830 -48.82 8.62 -3.84
CA VAL A 830 -48.20 7.29 -3.67
C VAL A 830 -48.92 6.24 -4.52
N CYS A 831 -48.18 5.26 -5.05
CA CYS A 831 -48.75 4.15 -5.81
C CYS A 831 -49.10 2.98 -4.90
N LEU A 832 -50.29 2.41 -5.09
CA LEU A 832 -50.72 1.15 -4.50
C LEU A 832 -50.75 0.09 -5.59
N TYR A 833 -50.37 -1.13 -5.26
CA TYR A 833 -50.41 -2.27 -6.17
C TYR A 833 -50.64 -3.58 -5.40
N ASN A 834 -51.30 -4.54 -6.04
CA ASN A 834 -51.48 -5.88 -5.47
C ASN A 834 -50.59 -6.92 -6.18
N MET A 835 -50.61 -8.17 -5.70
CA MET A 835 -49.74 -9.25 -6.22
C MET A 835 -49.99 -9.64 -7.68
N HIS A 836 -51.14 -9.26 -8.25
CA HIS A 836 -51.50 -9.54 -9.65
C HIS A 836 -51.12 -8.41 -10.60
N SER A 837 -50.62 -7.29 -10.08
CA SER A 837 -50.18 -6.16 -10.90
C SER A 837 -48.90 -6.49 -11.67
N GLN A 838 -48.72 -5.85 -12.82
CA GLN A 838 -47.43 -5.89 -13.54
C GLN A 838 -46.28 -5.35 -12.67
N LEU A 839 -46.56 -4.36 -11.81
CA LEU A 839 -45.55 -3.79 -10.92
C LEU A 839 -45.01 -4.83 -9.92
N ALA A 840 -45.83 -5.77 -9.46
CA ALA A 840 -45.41 -6.82 -8.54
C ALA A 840 -44.38 -7.81 -9.13
N GLU A 841 -44.27 -7.91 -10.46
CA GLU A 841 -43.23 -8.74 -11.10
C GLU A 841 -41.81 -8.19 -10.87
N PHE A 842 -41.72 -6.86 -10.71
CA PHE A 842 -40.48 -6.11 -10.50
C PHE A 842 -40.22 -5.77 -9.03
N VAL A 843 -41.05 -6.30 -8.12
CA VAL A 843 -40.84 -6.21 -6.67
C VAL A 843 -40.86 -7.61 -6.05
N PRO A 844 -39.83 -8.45 -6.28
CA PRO A 844 -39.80 -9.83 -5.78
C PRO A 844 -40.01 -9.94 -4.27
N GLY A 845 -39.51 -8.96 -3.49
CA GLY A 845 -39.68 -8.90 -2.04
C GLY A 845 -41.14 -9.05 -1.58
N MET A 846 -42.12 -8.69 -2.41
CA MET A 846 -43.54 -8.92 -2.16
C MET A 846 -43.89 -10.42 -2.13
N LYS A 847 -43.35 -11.21 -3.06
CA LYS A 847 -43.55 -12.67 -3.12
C LYS A 847 -42.84 -13.39 -1.97
N ALA A 848 -41.71 -12.87 -1.50
CA ALA A 848 -40.97 -13.43 -0.36
C ALA A 848 -41.74 -13.36 0.99
N ILE A 849 -42.83 -12.59 1.07
CA ILE A 849 -43.64 -12.45 2.29
C ILE A 849 -44.34 -13.76 2.65
N GLY A 850 -44.77 -14.54 1.64
CA GLY A 850 -45.43 -15.85 1.81
C GLY A 850 -46.93 -15.79 2.15
N GLU A 851 -47.54 -14.60 2.09
CA GLU A 851 -48.96 -14.35 2.40
C GLU A 851 -49.55 -13.36 1.40
N LEU A 852 -50.89 -13.23 1.35
CA LEU A 852 -51.54 -12.22 0.51
C LEU A 852 -51.15 -10.81 0.98
N ALA A 853 -50.34 -10.12 0.17
CA ALA A 853 -49.80 -8.81 0.47
C ALA A 853 -50.28 -7.75 -0.52
N GLY A 854 -50.28 -6.50 -0.09
CA GLY A 854 -50.34 -5.32 -0.94
C GLY A 854 -49.04 -4.53 -0.87
N GLY A 855 -48.78 -3.70 -1.87
CA GLY A 855 -47.58 -2.90 -1.97
C GLY A 855 -47.90 -1.41 -2.06
N ILE A 856 -47.02 -0.62 -1.46
CA ILE A 856 -47.03 0.84 -1.51
C ILE A 856 -45.66 1.25 -2.07
N SER A 857 -45.67 1.99 -3.19
CA SER A 857 -44.46 2.38 -3.91
C SER A 857 -44.38 3.87 -4.20
N SER A 858 -43.12 4.32 -4.29
CA SER A 858 -42.75 5.57 -4.94
C SER A 858 -43.50 6.81 -4.41
N PRO A 859 -43.49 7.09 -3.09
CA PRO A 859 -44.11 8.30 -2.56
C PRO A 859 -43.41 9.55 -3.11
N VAL A 860 -44.19 10.53 -3.58
CA VAL A 860 -43.70 11.82 -4.09
C VAL A 860 -44.43 12.96 -3.38
N ILE A 861 -43.73 13.69 -2.53
CA ILE A 861 -44.24 14.84 -1.79
C ILE A 861 -43.59 16.12 -2.31
N SER A 862 -44.39 17.18 -2.44
CA SER A 862 -43.88 18.49 -2.83
C SER A 862 -42.97 19.05 -1.74
N PRO A 863 -41.77 19.57 -2.09
CA PRO A 863 -40.89 20.24 -1.12
C PRO A 863 -41.51 21.47 -0.44
N ALA A 864 -42.61 22.01 -0.97
CA ALA A 864 -43.32 23.15 -0.41
C ALA A 864 -44.17 22.79 0.84
N VAL A 865 -44.27 21.52 1.20
CA VAL A 865 -45.02 21.05 2.37
C VAL A 865 -44.18 21.18 3.65
N ALA A 866 -44.65 21.98 4.60
CA ALA A 866 -43.94 22.20 5.87
C ALA A 866 -43.88 20.94 6.77
N GLU A 867 -44.93 20.13 6.79
CA GLU A 867 -45.01 18.88 7.55
C GLU A 867 -44.86 17.64 6.65
N TYR A 868 -43.68 17.49 6.02
CA TYR A 868 -43.39 16.37 5.12
C TYR A 868 -43.72 14.99 5.71
N SER A 869 -43.24 14.74 6.94
CA SER A 869 -43.41 13.45 7.62
C SER A 869 -44.87 13.12 7.91
N THR A 870 -45.66 14.10 8.34
CA THR A 870 -47.09 13.93 8.65
C THR A 870 -47.87 13.57 7.39
N LEU A 871 -47.60 14.26 6.27
CA LEU A 871 -48.26 13.99 5.00
C LEU A 871 -47.91 12.60 4.46
N LEU A 872 -46.64 12.20 4.56
CA LEU A 872 -46.17 10.87 4.16
C LEU A 872 -46.84 9.76 4.96
N GLN A 873 -46.91 9.91 6.29
CA GLN A 873 -47.64 8.99 7.17
C GLN A 873 -49.12 8.90 6.81
N GLY A 874 -49.74 10.00 6.38
CA GLY A 874 -51.12 10.02 5.89
C GLY A 874 -51.35 9.21 4.63
N LEU A 875 -50.49 9.42 3.63
CA LEU A 875 -50.52 8.65 2.38
C LEU A 875 -50.34 7.15 2.65
N ILE A 876 -49.37 6.78 3.49
CA ILE A 876 -49.09 5.38 3.85
C ILE A 876 -50.23 4.80 4.68
N LEU A 877 -50.81 5.54 5.63
CA LEU A 877 -51.94 5.09 6.44
C LEU A 877 -53.14 4.72 5.56
N LEU A 878 -53.47 5.59 4.60
CA LEU A 878 -54.57 5.35 3.66
C LEU A 878 -54.26 4.16 2.76
N GLY A 879 -53.00 3.98 2.37
CA GLY A 879 -52.53 2.80 1.64
C GLY A 879 -52.76 1.51 2.43
N ILE A 880 -52.34 1.46 3.69
CA ILE A 880 -52.57 0.29 4.57
C ILE A 880 -54.06 -0.01 4.71
N ARG A 881 -54.91 1.01 4.91
CA ARG A 881 -56.35 0.82 5.01
C ARG A 881 -56.95 0.23 3.74
N GLN A 882 -56.49 0.70 2.57
CA GLN A 882 -56.95 0.19 1.29
C GLN A 882 -56.47 -1.25 1.05
N ILE A 883 -55.21 -1.55 1.34
CA ILE A 883 -54.63 -2.90 1.25
C ILE A 883 -55.35 -3.87 2.20
N LYS A 884 -55.64 -3.44 3.44
CA LYS A 884 -56.44 -4.21 4.40
C LYS A 884 -57.86 -4.47 3.88
N LYS A 885 -58.50 -3.47 3.25
CA LYS A 885 -59.83 -3.62 2.63
C LYS A 885 -59.84 -4.65 1.49
N GLN A 886 -58.71 -4.82 0.80
CA GLN A 886 -58.51 -5.85 -0.23
C GLN A 886 -58.26 -7.26 0.36
N GLY A 887 -58.26 -7.42 1.69
CA GLY A 887 -58.09 -8.71 2.35
C GLY A 887 -56.63 -9.14 2.56
N CYS A 888 -55.65 -8.27 2.27
CA CYS A 888 -54.24 -8.56 2.48
C CYS A 888 -53.88 -8.58 3.98
N ASN A 889 -53.04 -9.53 4.39
CA ASN A 889 -52.53 -9.64 5.76
C ASN A 889 -51.15 -8.98 5.95
N ALA A 890 -50.51 -8.56 4.85
CA ALA A 890 -49.23 -7.86 4.87
C ALA A 890 -49.18 -6.67 3.90
N CYS A 891 -48.32 -5.70 4.18
CA CYS A 891 -48.05 -4.55 3.33
C CYS A 891 -46.54 -4.36 3.19
N ILE A 892 -46.05 -4.19 1.96
CA ILE A 892 -44.66 -3.83 1.67
C ILE A 892 -44.54 -2.35 1.29
N LEU A 893 -43.56 -1.67 1.87
CA LEU A 893 -43.02 -0.40 1.38
C LEU A 893 -41.74 -0.77 0.61
N ASP A 894 -41.78 -0.66 -0.71
CA ASP A 894 -40.69 -1.15 -1.58
C ASP A 894 -39.45 -0.24 -1.56
N TYR A 895 -39.64 1.06 -1.32
CA TYR A 895 -38.58 2.05 -1.21
C TYR A 895 -38.89 3.10 -0.15
N MET A 896 -37.98 3.28 0.80
CA MET A 896 -37.98 4.34 1.80
C MET A 896 -36.58 4.95 1.94
N ASP A 897 -36.54 6.26 2.11
CA ASP A 897 -35.33 7.04 2.37
C ASP A 897 -35.00 7.00 3.87
N GLY A 898 -33.72 6.80 4.21
CA GLY A 898 -33.27 6.56 5.58
C GLY A 898 -33.03 7.82 6.41
N ASP A 899 -33.04 9.01 5.80
CA ASP A 899 -32.76 10.28 6.49
C ASP A 899 -33.97 10.88 7.24
N GLY A 900 -35.13 10.19 7.29
CA GLY A 900 -36.30 10.72 8.01
C GLY A 900 -37.34 9.68 8.42
N ASN A 901 -37.45 9.46 9.73
CA ASN A 901 -38.64 8.92 10.41
C ASN A 901 -38.88 7.39 10.40
N PHE A 902 -37.83 6.57 10.49
CA PHE A 902 -37.97 5.12 10.81
C PHE A 902 -38.90 4.89 12.00
N ASP A 903 -38.75 5.67 13.07
CA ASP A 903 -39.57 5.56 14.28
C ASP A 903 -41.07 5.72 14.02
N GLY A 904 -41.45 6.59 13.07
CA GLY A 904 -42.84 6.82 12.69
C GLY A 904 -43.46 5.64 11.96
N PHE A 905 -42.70 4.94 11.11
CA PHE A 905 -43.17 3.76 10.39
C PHE A 905 -43.11 2.49 11.24
N SER A 906 -42.11 2.37 12.11
CA SER A 906 -42.07 1.33 13.15
C SER A 906 -43.29 1.42 14.07
N ALA A 907 -43.72 2.63 14.45
CA ALA A 907 -44.96 2.84 15.20
C ALA A 907 -46.21 2.40 14.41
N MET A 908 -46.17 2.45 13.08
CA MET A 908 -47.22 1.90 12.19
C MET A 908 -47.09 0.39 11.98
N GLY A 909 -46.14 -0.29 12.63
CA GLY A 909 -45.95 -1.74 12.56
C GLY A 909 -45.11 -2.21 11.36
N PHE A 910 -44.28 -1.34 10.78
CA PHE A 910 -43.33 -1.73 9.74
C PHE A 910 -41.96 -2.10 10.31
N ASP A 911 -41.44 -3.24 9.90
CA ASP A 911 -40.06 -3.67 10.16
C ASP A 911 -39.22 -3.53 8.89
N VAL A 912 -37.93 -3.22 9.03
CA VAL A 912 -37.00 -3.16 7.89
C VAL A 912 -36.80 -4.57 7.33
N ALA A 913 -37.15 -4.77 6.05
CA ALA A 913 -36.97 -6.04 5.36
C ALA A 913 -35.56 -6.17 4.76
N HIS A 914 -35.11 -5.15 4.04
CA HIS A 914 -33.77 -5.07 3.44
C HIS A 914 -33.27 -3.63 3.48
N ALA A 915 -32.00 -3.43 3.78
CA ALA A 915 -31.36 -2.12 3.87
C ALA A 915 -30.17 -2.00 2.91
N PHE A 916 -30.02 -0.81 2.32
CA PHE A 916 -29.04 -0.53 1.28
C PHE A 916 -28.47 0.88 1.40
N GLU A 917 -27.36 1.09 0.69
CA GLU A 917 -26.75 2.39 0.43
C GLU A 917 -26.84 2.72 -1.05
N GLU A 918 -27.74 3.64 -1.41
CA GLU A 918 -27.87 4.17 -2.76
C GLU A 918 -26.65 5.06 -3.06
N VAL A 919 -25.95 4.80 -4.16
CA VAL A 919 -24.78 5.58 -4.59
C VAL A 919 -25.09 6.19 -5.95
N SER A 920 -24.89 7.50 -6.07
CA SER A 920 -25.06 8.24 -7.32
C SER A 920 -23.85 9.12 -7.60
N CYS A 921 -23.50 9.28 -8.88
CA CYS A 921 -22.43 10.18 -9.32
C CYS A 921 -22.73 10.78 -10.70
N ASP A 922 -22.10 11.91 -11.02
CA ASP A 922 -22.24 12.55 -12.33
C ASP A 922 -21.50 11.74 -13.40
N ALA A 923 -22.07 11.64 -14.61
CA ALA A 923 -21.47 10.87 -15.69
C ALA A 923 -20.07 11.39 -16.08
N ALA A 924 -19.83 12.69 -15.93
CA ALA A 924 -18.54 13.33 -16.18
C ALA A 924 -17.40 12.81 -15.29
N THR A 925 -17.70 12.26 -14.11
CA THR A 925 -16.68 11.66 -13.23
C THR A 925 -16.02 10.42 -13.82
N TRP A 926 -16.68 9.74 -14.76
CA TRP A 926 -16.19 8.53 -15.42
C TRP A 926 -15.40 8.81 -16.70
N THR A 927 -15.53 10.00 -17.28
CA THR A 927 -14.79 10.44 -18.49
C THR A 927 -13.43 11.06 -18.17
N MET A 928 -13.16 11.41 -16.91
CA MET A 928 -11.86 11.96 -16.47
C MET A 928 -10.84 10.90 -16.03
N VAL A 929 -11.23 9.62 -16.04
CA VAL A 929 -10.30 8.50 -15.81
C VAL A 929 -9.72 8.12 -17.19
N PRO A 930 -8.41 8.31 -17.44
CA PRO A 930 -7.84 7.92 -18.72
C PRO A 930 -8.05 6.41 -18.94
N PRO A 931 -8.29 5.96 -20.18
CA PRO A 931 -8.38 4.54 -20.46
C PRO A 931 -7.07 3.88 -20.04
N SER A 932 -7.18 2.91 -19.13
CA SER A 932 -6.08 2.11 -18.62
C SER A 932 -5.50 1.14 -19.65
#